data_AF-A0A3M1KCE5-F1
#
_entry.id   AF-A0A3M1KCE5-F1
#
_cell.length_a   1.000
_cell.length_b   1.000
_cell.length_c   1.000
_cell.angle_alpha   90.00
_cell.angle_beta   90.00
_cell.angle_gamma   90.00
#
_symmetry.space_group_name_H-M   'P 1'
#
loop_
_entity.id
_entity.type
_entity.pdbx_description
1 polymer ?
#
loop_
_entity_poly.entity_id
_entity_poly.type
_entity_poly.pdbx_seq_one_letter_code
_entity_poly.pdbx_strand_id
1 'polypeptide(L)'
;MSEQAIPSDLRRLLDEAAALQRAGRMGDAEAAHRRILERRPDSPTSLQFLSARCWERGDIEGTIGYIRRYLTLSPEDSEGWEALGRACEQADQFLEALEAYRHLHACNPEAPKTWLLLGALYQRLGEDAPAAAVAAILEGRAPVMLQLENHPRAIPALKQSSAALAGAWKSWRSRLRDEVLGTLAARMPNADLSRLGKLVWRPDDKDFGRDPRRPSRFFLPDLPVRPWFEREEFDWVAELEAAAADLREEVMREFDPEHDLAPYIGSALAAAHAWRTLAGRREWGALHFYNGGRANPEALARFPRIASLLEELPLTRLDDMPVEAFLSVLAPGIEIPPHYGIANHRLTVHLPLVVPQGCGLMVAGERRETKAGRALIFDDSFEHSAWNHSSEPRIVLIFEIWHPDLDPGERNALAELLADFAAFESEKEALALMPLRDPAQEIAHSWERIAKEPKARGDWLTLADALIRADQESRAAKIASLMEEREGGILRHLAHRYREPVSRYRAARVDRCLRRELTRLHHEAVGEEGPERIRRAIWPQNHDGAVEYRRSDQRPHVFYVPDLDPVPVFANETLEWVADLEAAAPMICDELERELDLERDGAPYLRPDMPLGEDWEAIRGTRRWTALHLFQDGAAVEDVCSRFPRTAAAIEKTGVTRLHGTPIEVFFSILRPHTRIPPHFGLSNARMTVHLPLVIPEGDCGIRVADITHRWIPGKVFAFDDAFDHEAWNESDEDRIVLIFEAWRPDLSPEEIAAIERCYAWRQAWHLSRQRLLEELAESGGHLVADAASRSGLITLSDELAATPRKGR
;
A
#
# COMPACT_ATOMS: atom_id res chain seq x y z
N MET A 1 31.36 5.63 34.41
CA MET A 1 31.99 6.60 35.35
C MET A 1 32.64 5.83 36.49
N SER A 2 33.52 6.47 37.27
CA SER A 2 34.40 5.79 38.24
C SER A 2 33.66 5.04 39.35
N GLU A 3 34.14 3.83 39.64
CA GLU A 3 33.76 3.05 40.81
C GLU A 3 34.36 3.71 42.06
N GLN A 4 33.66 4.71 42.62
CA GLN A 4 34.04 5.31 43.89
C GLN A 4 34.00 4.23 44.98
N ALA A 5 35.15 4.00 45.62
CA ALA A 5 35.29 2.99 46.67
C ALA A 5 34.21 3.18 47.75
N ILE A 6 33.39 2.16 47.94
CA ILE A 6 32.33 2.14 48.96
C ILE A 6 32.98 2.41 50.32
N PRO A 7 32.61 3.50 51.04
CA PRO A 7 33.20 3.80 52.34
C PRO A 7 33.09 2.60 53.30
N SER A 8 34.12 2.36 54.11
CA SER A 8 34.21 1.19 55.00
C SER A 8 32.98 1.02 55.90
N ASP A 9 32.43 2.13 56.41
CA ASP A 9 31.20 2.14 57.21
C ASP A 9 29.95 1.74 56.41
N LEU A 10 29.86 2.14 55.14
CA LEU A 10 28.78 1.76 54.25
C LEU A 10 28.90 0.29 53.84
N ARG A 11 30.13 -0.21 53.64
CA ARG A 11 30.38 -1.64 53.40
C ARG A 11 29.96 -2.48 54.60
N ARG A 12 30.33 -2.06 55.82
CA ARG A 12 29.91 -2.71 57.07
C ARG A 12 28.39 -2.75 57.23
N LEU A 13 27.68 -1.67 56.87
CA LEU A 13 26.20 -1.65 56.89
C LEU A 13 25.57 -2.58 55.86
N LEU A 14 26.14 -2.70 54.66
CA LEU A 14 25.69 -3.66 53.64
C LEU A 14 25.93 -5.11 54.08
N ASP A 15 27.09 -5.41 54.66
CA ASP A 15 27.41 -6.74 55.19
C ASP A 15 26.51 -7.12 56.40
N GLU A 16 26.18 -6.14 57.26
CA GLU A 16 25.22 -6.26 58.36
C GLU A 16 23.80 -6.56 57.84
N ALA A 17 23.31 -5.79 56.86
CA ALA A 17 22.02 -6.03 56.22
C ALA A 17 21.93 -7.42 55.56
N ALA A 18 22.97 -7.82 54.82
CA ALA A 18 23.06 -9.14 54.20
C ALA A 18 23.17 -10.30 55.23
N ALA A 19 23.70 -10.05 56.42
CA ALA A 19 23.70 -11.02 57.52
C ALA A 19 22.29 -11.16 58.14
N LEU A 20 21.58 -10.04 58.34
CA LEU A 20 20.21 -10.03 58.85
C LEU A 20 19.21 -10.72 57.89
N GLN A 21 19.36 -10.50 56.58
CA GLN A 21 18.63 -11.23 55.54
C GLN A 21 18.84 -12.74 55.64
N ARG A 22 20.10 -13.20 55.69
CA ARG A 22 20.44 -14.63 55.82
C ARG A 22 19.94 -15.26 57.13
N ALA A 23 19.79 -14.46 58.19
CA ALA A 23 19.21 -14.88 59.46
C ALA A 23 17.67 -14.84 59.49
N GLY A 24 17.00 -14.49 58.38
CA GLY A 24 15.53 -14.36 58.31
C GLY A 24 14.96 -13.16 59.08
N ARG A 25 15.82 -12.26 59.60
CA ARG A 25 15.43 -11.09 60.41
C ARG A 25 15.02 -9.92 59.52
N MET A 26 13.96 -10.11 58.72
CA MET A 26 13.56 -9.19 57.64
C MET A 26 13.24 -7.78 58.13
N GLY A 27 12.64 -7.61 59.32
CA GLY A 27 12.36 -6.28 59.89
C GLY A 27 13.63 -5.50 60.27
N ASP A 28 14.64 -6.18 60.82
CA ASP A 28 15.93 -5.56 61.13
C ASP A 28 16.71 -5.23 59.85
N ALA A 29 16.63 -6.11 58.84
CA ALA A 29 17.19 -5.84 57.51
C ALA A 29 16.53 -4.63 56.82
N GLU A 30 15.20 -4.48 56.93
CA GLU A 30 14.46 -3.29 56.42
C GLU A 30 14.98 -2.00 57.08
N ALA A 31 15.18 -2.02 58.40
CA ALA A 31 15.75 -0.90 59.14
C ALA A 31 17.22 -0.60 58.73
N ALA A 32 18.03 -1.63 58.50
CA ALA A 32 19.40 -1.48 58.02
C ALA A 32 19.44 -0.87 56.59
N HIS A 33 18.58 -1.32 55.68
CA HIS A 33 18.50 -0.78 54.32
C HIS A 33 17.97 0.66 54.27
N ARG A 34 17.06 1.07 55.17
CA ARG A 34 16.68 2.49 55.31
C ARG A 34 17.85 3.36 55.76
N ARG A 35 18.62 2.93 56.77
CA ARG A 35 19.86 3.62 57.21
C ARG A 35 20.94 3.70 56.13
N ILE A 36 20.97 2.72 55.21
CA ILE A 36 21.82 2.78 54.03
C ILE A 36 21.34 3.87 53.07
N LEU A 37 20.03 3.97 52.80
CA LEU A 37 19.47 5.04 51.96
C LEU A 37 19.61 6.45 52.56
N GLU A 38 19.58 6.59 53.88
CA GLU A 38 19.87 7.87 54.56
C GLU A 38 21.29 8.38 54.27
N ARG A 39 22.26 7.46 54.09
CA ARG A 39 23.67 7.77 53.83
C ARG A 39 24.05 7.77 52.35
N ARG A 40 23.34 6.97 51.54
CA ARG A 40 23.48 6.88 50.09
C ARG A 40 22.09 6.67 49.48
N PRO A 41 21.38 7.76 49.13
CA PRO A 41 20.05 7.70 48.53
C PRO A 41 19.97 6.83 47.26
N ASP A 42 21.09 6.69 46.57
CA ASP A 42 21.24 5.96 45.32
C ASP A 42 22.02 4.66 45.53
N SER A 43 21.53 3.81 46.45
CA SER A 43 22.05 2.46 46.70
C SER A 43 21.14 1.43 46.02
N PRO A 44 21.51 0.85 44.86
CA PRO A 44 20.61 0.00 44.08
C PRO A 44 20.14 -1.22 44.87
N THR A 45 21.05 -1.89 45.59
CA THR A 45 20.76 -3.04 46.47
C THR A 45 19.73 -2.71 47.56
N SER A 46 19.73 -1.48 48.09
CA SER A 46 18.78 -1.09 49.14
C SER A 46 17.44 -0.65 48.56
N LEU A 47 17.42 -0.07 47.36
CA LEU A 47 16.18 0.24 46.64
C LEU A 47 15.45 -1.06 46.24
N GLN A 48 16.17 -2.05 45.67
CA GLN A 48 15.63 -3.37 45.34
C GLN A 48 15.14 -4.15 46.57
N PHE A 49 15.88 -4.12 47.68
CA PHE A 49 15.42 -4.79 48.90
C PHE A 49 14.15 -4.14 49.46
N LEU A 50 14.09 -2.80 49.50
CA LEU A 50 12.93 -2.10 50.06
C LEU A 50 11.70 -2.19 49.16
N SER A 51 11.85 -2.20 47.83
CA SER A 51 10.71 -2.47 46.93
C SER A 51 10.14 -3.88 47.16
N ALA A 52 10.98 -4.90 47.28
CA ALA A 52 10.54 -6.27 47.62
C ALA A 52 9.84 -6.32 49.00
N ARG A 53 10.37 -5.60 50.01
CA ARG A 53 9.73 -5.50 51.33
C ARG A 53 8.35 -4.83 51.29
N CYS A 54 8.19 -3.78 50.49
CA CYS A 54 6.90 -3.11 50.28
C CYS A 54 5.90 -4.04 49.57
N TRP A 55 6.34 -4.73 48.50
CA TRP A 55 5.52 -5.67 47.73
C TRP A 55 4.95 -6.80 48.60
N GLU A 56 5.81 -7.44 49.40
CA GLU A 56 5.38 -8.49 50.35
C GLU A 56 4.36 -8.01 51.40
N ARG A 57 4.31 -6.71 51.68
CA ARG A 57 3.41 -6.09 52.66
C ARG A 57 2.13 -5.54 52.03
N GLY A 58 1.97 -5.64 50.71
CA GLY A 58 0.87 -5.02 49.96
C GLY A 58 1.00 -3.49 49.81
N ASP A 59 2.17 -2.91 50.12
CA ASP A 59 2.46 -1.49 49.91
C ASP A 59 2.88 -1.25 48.45
N ILE A 60 1.88 -1.17 47.56
CA ILE A 60 2.12 -1.09 46.12
C ILE A 60 2.71 0.28 45.72
N GLU A 61 2.26 1.38 46.32
CA GLU A 61 2.83 2.71 46.06
C GLU A 61 4.29 2.81 46.49
N GLY A 62 4.64 2.30 47.68
CA GLY A 62 6.02 2.22 48.15
C GLY A 62 6.88 1.35 47.23
N THR A 63 6.32 0.26 46.70
CA THR A 63 6.97 -0.61 45.71
C THR A 63 7.30 0.16 44.43
N ILE A 64 6.31 0.83 43.82
CA ILE A 64 6.48 1.64 42.59
C ILE A 64 7.53 2.74 42.82
N GLY A 65 7.46 3.45 43.96
CA GLY A 65 8.38 4.54 44.30
C GLY A 65 9.84 4.10 44.42
N TYR A 66 10.10 2.94 45.05
CA TYR A 66 11.46 2.39 45.14
C TYR A 66 11.96 1.82 43.81
N ILE A 67 11.11 1.18 43.00
CA ILE A 67 11.50 0.62 41.69
C ILE A 67 11.81 1.74 40.68
N ARG A 68 11.00 2.81 40.59
CA ARG A 68 11.29 3.95 39.70
C ARG A 68 12.65 4.60 40.00
N ARG A 69 12.99 4.76 41.28
CA ARG A 69 14.30 5.24 41.72
C ARG A 69 15.43 4.28 41.36
N TYR A 70 15.21 2.98 41.52
CA TYR A 70 16.18 1.95 41.11
C TYR A 70 16.45 1.99 39.60
N LEU A 71 15.41 2.04 38.78
CA LEU A 71 15.51 2.08 37.31
C LEU A 71 16.15 3.36 36.77
N THR A 72 16.09 4.47 37.52
CA THR A 72 16.86 5.69 37.21
C THR A 72 18.38 5.44 37.29
N LEU A 73 18.83 4.46 38.08
CA LEU A 73 20.23 4.07 38.26
C LEU A 73 20.63 2.84 37.42
N SER A 74 19.64 2.10 36.89
CA SER A 74 19.83 0.86 36.15
C SER A 74 18.73 0.72 35.08
N PRO A 75 18.73 1.61 34.07
CA PRO A 75 17.69 1.64 33.02
C PRO A 75 17.74 0.42 32.10
N GLU A 76 18.84 -0.33 32.11
CA GLU A 76 19.02 -1.57 31.34
C GLU A 76 18.44 -2.81 32.03
N ASP A 77 18.02 -2.73 33.30
CA ASP A 77 17.58 -3.90 34.07
C ASP A 77 16.15 -4.34 33.70
N SER A 78 16.08 -5.45 32.97
CA SER A 78 14.82 -6.10 32.59
C SER A 78 13.99 -6.54 33.80
N GLU A 79 14.61 -7.05 34.88
CA GLU A 79 13.84 -7.54 36.03
C GLU A 79 13.16 -6.37 36.78
N GLY A 80 13.85 -5.24 36.91
CA GLY A 80 13.29 -3.99 37.43
C GLY A 80 12.10 -3.47 36.61
N TRP A 81 12.19 -3.47 35.27
CA TRP A 81 11.08 -3.02 34.42
C TRP A 81 9.85 -3.95 34.49
N GLU A 82 10.06 -5.28 34.56
CA GLU A 82 8.96 -6.21 34.83
C GLU A 82 8.32 -5.95 36.20
N ALA A 83 9.13 -5.76 37.25
CA ALA A 83 8.64 -5.50 38.59
C ALA A 83 7.84 -4.19 38.68
N LEU A 84 8.26 -3.15 37.95
CA LEU A 84 7.50 -1.90 37.84
C LEU A 84 6.14 -2.13 37.18
N GLY A 85 6.11 -2.83 36.03
CA GLY A 85 4.86 -3.07 35.30
C GLY A 85 3.84 -3.86 36.11
N ARG A 86 4.28 -4.90 36.82
CA ARG A 86 3.44 -5.67 37.75
C ARG A 86 2.92 -4.84 38.92
N ALA A 87 3.75 -3.93 39.46
CA ALA A 87 3.34 -3.07 40.55
C ALA A 87 2.30 -2.03 40.10
N CYS A 88 2.47 -1.44 38.92
CA CYS A 88 1.49 -0.56 38.31
C CYS A 88 0.18 -1.30 37.97
N GLU A 89 0.22 -2.53 37.42
CA GLU A 89 -0.98 -3.37 37.24
C GLU A 89 -1.74 -3.61 38.56
N GLN A 90 -1.03 -3.88 39.65
CA GLN A 90 -1.63 -4.14 40.97
C GLN A 90 -2.21 -2.88 41.65
N ALA A 91 -1.89 -1.69 41.11
CA ALA A 91 -2.42 -0.39 41.51
C ALA A 91 -3.46 0.18 40.52
N ASP A 92 -3.92 -0.63 39.55
CA ASP A 92 -4.77 -0.22 38.42
C ASP A 92 -4.18 0.96 37.58
N GLN A 93 -2.86 1.19 37.67
CA GLN A 93 -2.09 2.18 36.89
C GLN A 93 -1.70 1.58 35.53
N PHE A 94 -2.70 1.29 34.70
CA PHE A 94 -2.52 0.49 33.49
C PHE A 94 -1.67 1.17 32.39
N LEU A 95 -1.63 2.51 32.34
CA LEU A 95 -0.79 3.23 31.36
C LEU A 95 0.70 3.18 31.77
N GLU A 96 0.99 3.36 33.05
CA GLU A 96 2.33 3.27 33.61
C GLU A 96 2.86 1.83 33.58
N ALA A 97 1.97 0.84 33.74
CA ALA A 97 2.31 -0.56 33.52
C ALA A 97 2.73 -0.83 32.06
N LEU A 98 2.07 -0.17 31.10
CA LEU A 98 2.35 -0.31 29.68
C LEU A 98 3.71 0.29 29.31
N GLU A 99 4.03 1.48 29.82
CA GLU A 99 5.35 2.09 29.64
C GLU A 99 6.46 1.20 30.23
N ALA A 100 6.26 0.66 31.42
CA ALA A 100 7.22 -0.25 32.05
C ALA A 100 7.45 -1.53 31.23
N TYR A 101 6.39 -2.15 30.70
CA TYR A 101 6.51 -3.34 29.84
C TYR A 101 7.09 -3.01 28.44
N ARG A 102 6.99 -1.77 27.96
CA ARG A 102 7.69 -1.31 26.75
C ARG A 102 9.18 -1.15 26.96
N HIS A 103 9.59 -0.60 28.09
CA HIS A 103 11.02 -0.57 28.45
C HIS A 103 11.59 -1.98 28.65
N LEU A 104 10.85 -2.89 29.30
CA LEU A 104 11.18 -4.31 29.35
C LEU A 104 11.37 -4.92 27.94
N HIS A 105 10.54 -4.54 26.97
CA HIS A 105 10.69 -5.01 25.58
C HIS A 105 11.94 -4.44 24.91
N ALA A 106 12.23 -3.14 25.09
CA ALA A 106 13.44 -2.52 24.57
C ALA A 106 14.73 -3.14 25.15
N CYS A 107 14.74 -3.50 26.44
CA CYS A 107 15.86 -4.19 27.08
C CYS A 107 16.01 -5.65 26.63
N ASN A 108 14.92 -6.34 26.28
CA ASN A 108 14.95 -7.74 25.87
C ASN A 108 13.89 -8.05 24.78
N PRO A 109 14.16 -7.71 23.51
CA PRO A 109 13.19 -7.89 22.42
C PRO A 109 12.82 -9.36 22.17
N GLU A 110 13.76 -10.26 22.46
CA GLU A 110 13.70 -11.70 22.21
C GLU A 110 13.00 -12.50 23.34
N ALA A 111 12.47 -11.85 24.37
CA ALA A 111 11.79 -12.49 25.50
C ALA A 111 10.27 -12.66 25.25
N PRO A 112 9.74 -13.88 25.05
CA PRO A 112 8.30 -14.10 24.84
C PRO A 112 7.43 -13.69 26.05
N LYS A 113 8.04 -13.60 27.23
CA LYS A 113 7.38 -13.22 28.49
C LYS A 113 6.89 -11.78 28.47
N THR A 114 7.67 -10.85 27.91
CA THR A 114 7.33 -9.43 27.83
C THR A 114 6.05 -9.21 27.01
N TRP A 115 6.00 -9.89 25.87
CA TRP A 115 4.86 -9.89 24.98
C TRP A 115 3.58 -10.37 25.68
N LEU A 116 3.64 -11.47 26.45
CA LEU A 116 2.49 -11.98 27.21
C LEU A 116 1.98 -10.98 28.27
N LEU A 117 2.88 -10.21 28.89
CA LEU A 117 2.51 -9.17 29.87
C LEU A 117 1.82 -7.97 29.20
N LEU A 118 2.33 -7.53 28.05
CA LEU A 118 1.67 -6.51 27.22
C LEU A 118 0.25 -6.96 26.81
N GLY A 119 0.10 -8.18 26.28
CA GLY A 119 -1.20 -8.69 25.84
C GLY A 119 -2.25 -8.79 26.95
N ALA A 120 -1.85 -9.26 28.15
CA ALA A 120 -2.74 -9.32 29.31
C ALA A 120 -3.18 -7.93 29.80
N LEU A 121 -2.29 -6.95 29.73
CA LEU A 121 -2.57 -5.56 30.09
C LEU A 121 -3.53 -4.89 29.10
N TYR A 122 -3.32 -5.08 27.79
CA TYR A 122 -4.23 -4.56 26.76
C TYR A 122 -5.64 -5.16 26.86
N GLN A 123 -5.78 -6.43 27.24
CA GLN A 123 -7.10 -7.04 27.48
C GLN A 123 -7.88 -6.35 28.62
N ARG A 124 -7.18 -5.80 29.62
CA ARG A 124 -7.79 -5.05 30.73
C ARG A 124 -8.20 -3.63 30.34
N LEU A 125 -7.58 -3.06 29.30
CA LEU A 125 -7.79 -1.70 28.84
C LEU A 125 -8.99 -1.52 27.89
N GLY A 126 -9.50 -2.59 27.27
CA GLY A 126 -10.70 -2.55 26.42
C GLY A 126 -10.60 -3.44 25.18
N GLU A 127 -11.73 -3.69 24.50
CA GLU A 127 -11.83 -4.72 23.43
C GLU A 127 -11.13 -4.38 22.10
N ASP A 128 -10.69 -3.12 21.88
CA ASP A 128 -10.15 -2.67 20.60
C ASP A 128 -8.62 -2.46 20.59
N ALA A 129 -7.97 -2.47 21.75
CA ALA A 129 -6.51 -2.53 21.87
C ALA A 129 -5.82 -3.92 21.70
N PRO A 130 -6.49 -5.11 21.74
CA PRO A 130 -5.79 -6.40 21.78
C PRO A 130 -5.01 -6.78 20.51
N ALA A 131 -5.55 -6.51 19.32
CA ALA A 131 -5.13 -7.20 18.09
C ALA A 131 -3.62 -7.09 17.82
N ALA A 132 -3.07 -5.89 17.95
CA ALA A 132 -1.70 -5.60 17.56
C ALA A 132 -0.64 -6.13 18.55
N ALA A 133 -0.92 -6.04 19.85
CA ALA A 133 -0.07 -6.65 20.87
C ALA A 133 -0.14 -8.18 20.79
N VAL A 134 -1.32 -8.74 20.47
CA VAL A 134 -1.52 -10.18 20.24
C VAL A 134 -0.73 -10.69 19.03
N ALA A 135 -0.62 -9.93 17.94
CA ALA A 135 0.16 -10.33 16.78
C ALA A 135 1.67 -10.42 17.06
N ALA A 136 2.22 -9.46 17.81
CA ALA A 136 3.62 -9.49 18.20
C ALA A 136 3.94 -10.65 19.19
N ILE A 137 2.97 -11.06 20.04
CA ILE A 137 3.06 -12.30 20.85
C ILE A 137 3.12 -13.56 19.97
N LEU A 138 2.30 -13.63 18.92
CA LEU A 138 1.97 -14.89 18.23
C LEU A 138 2.76 -15.17 16.94
N GLU A 139 3.47 -14.20 16.36
CA GLU A 139 4.29 -14.40 15.15
C GLU A 139 5.73 -14.83 15.45
N GLY A 140 6.32 -14.45 16.59
CA GLY A 140 7.75 -14.69 16.84
C GLY A 140 8.14 -16.16 17.05
N ARG A 141 7.39 -16.92 17.88
CA ARG A 141 7.80 -18.27 18.32
C ARG A 141 6.64 -19.23 18.63
N ALA A 142 5.86 -19.63 17.61
CA ALA A 142 4.88 -20.71 17.74
C ALA A 142 5.44 -22.02 18.38
N PRO A 143 6.69 -22.46 18.11
CA PRO A 143 7.28 -23.61 18.80
C PRO A 143 7.42 -23.43 20.33
N VAL A 144 7.57 -22.19 20.81
CA VAL A 144 7.74 -21.90 22.24
C VAL A 144 6.40 -21.87 22.98
N MET A 145 5.30 -21.45 22.33
CA MET A 145 3.96 -21.61 22.94
C MET A 145 3.61 -23.08 23.13
N LEU A 146 3.80 -23.93 22.11
CA LEU A 146 3.60 -25.38 22.20
C LEU A 146 4.50 -26.03 23.28
N GLN A 147 5.73 -25.52 23.48
CA GLN A 147 6.57 -25.95 24.58
C GLN A 147 6.06 -25.45 25.95
N LEU A 148 5.53 -24.23 26.06
CA LEU A 148 5.02 -23.64 27.30
C LEU A 148 3.69 -24.26 27.75
N GLU A 149 2.74 -24.52 26.83
CA GLU A 149 1.49 -25.23 27.16
C GLU A 149 1.75 -26.62 27.73
N ASN A 150 2.79 -27.29 27.22
CA ASN A 150 3.24 -28.60 27.70
C ASN A 150 4.29 -28.51 28.83
N HIS A 151 4.74 -27.32 29.21
CA HIS A 151 5.79 -27.16 30.24
C HIS A 151 5.22 -27.44 31.65
N PRO A 152 5.82 -28.34 32.44
CA PRO A 152 5.31 -28.68 33.78
C PRO A 152 5.29 -27.52 34.79
N ARG A 153 6.03 -26.43 34.52
CA ARG A 153 6.09 -25.23 35.37
C ARG A 153 5.40 -24.00 34.77
N ALA A 154 4.66 -24.13 33.67
CA ALA A 154 3.88 -23.02 33.14
C ALA A 154 2.71 -22.70 34.09
N ILE A 155 2.71 -21.47 34.62
CA ILE A 155 1.73 -20.99 35.60
C ILE A 155 0.32 -21.03 34.98
N PRO A 156 -0.74 -21.48 35.70
CA PRO A 156 -2.09 -21.60 35.13
C PRO A 156 -2.62 -20.33 34.45
N ALA A 157 -2.31 -19.15 35.02
CA ALA A 157 -2.65 -17.86 34.42
C ALA A 157 -2.08 -17.68 33.00
N LEU A 158 -0.85 -18.13 32.74
CA LEU A 158 -0.23 -18.04 31.40
C LEU A 158 -0.95 -18.93 30.37
N LYS A 159 -1.42 -20.11 30.77
CA LYS A 159 -2.21 -21.00 29.89
C LYS A 159 -3.60 -20.42 29.61
N GLN A 160 -4.23 -19.86 30.64
CA GLN A 160 -5.54 -19.19 30.52
C GLN A 160 -5.45 -17.95 29.62
N SER A 161 -4.43 -17.11 29.79
CA SER A 161 -4.16 -15.97 28.90
C SER A 161 -3.86 -16.43 27.47
N SER A 162 -3.02 -17.45 27.25
CA SER A 162 -2.75 -18.00 25.91
C SER A 162 -4.04 -18.38 25.16
N ALA A 163 -4.92 -19.16 25.81
CA ALA A 163 -6.19 -19.57 25.23
C ALA A 163 -7.16 -18.39 24.98
N ALA A 164 -7.22 -17.42 25.91
CA ALA A 164 -8.05 -16.23 25.75
C ALA A 164 -7.57 -15.33 24.60
N LEU A 165 -6.25 -15.14 24.45
CA LEU A 165 -5.64 -14.36 23.37
C LEU A 165 -5.85 -15.05 22.00
N ALA A 166 -5.73 -16.38 21.93
CA ALA A 166 -6.04 -17.15 20.73
C ALA A 166 -7.53 -17.05 20.33
N GLY A 167 -8.45 -17.03 21.31
CA GLY A 167 -9.87 -16.80 21.09
C GLY A 167 -10.17 -15.40 20.56
N ALA A 168 -9.66 -14.36 21.23
CA ALA A 168 -9.81 -12.96 20.81
C ALA A 168 -9.26 -12.73 19.39
N TRP A 169 -8.15 -13.39 19.05
CA TRP A 169 -7.55 -13.37 17.72
C TRP A 169 -8.46 -14.00 16.66
N LYS A 170 -9.05 -15.17 16.90
CA LYS A 170 -10.02 -15.78 15.96
C LYS A 170 -11.25 -14.88 15.76
N SER A 171 -11.72 -14.21 16.81
CA SER A 171 -12.82 -13.24 16.72
C SER A 171 -12.44 -11.97 15.93
N TRP A 172 -11.30 -11.33 16.21
CA TRP A 172 -10.87 -10.12 15.49
C TRP A 172 -10.70 -10.39 13.99
N ARG A 173 -10.11 -11.53 13.62
CA ARG A 173 -9.95 -11.94 12.22
C ARG A 173 -11.28 -12.14 11.50
N SER A 174 -12.28 -12.70 12.19
CA SER A 174 -13.65 -12.75 11.65
C SER A 174 -14.15 -11.33 11.44
N ARG A 175 -14.09 -10.45 12.45
CA ARG A 175 -14.57 -9.06 12.33
C ARG A 175 -13.92 -8.31 11.17
N LEU A 176 -12.59 -8.32 11.05
CA LEU A 176 -11.88 -7.67 9.94
C LEU A 176 -12.31 -8.24 8.57
N ARG A 177 -12.38 -9.57 8.45
CA ARG A 177 -12.87 -10.21 7.22
C ARG A 177 -14.32 -9.80 6.92
N ASP A 178 -15.19 -9.82 7.91
CA ASP A 178 -16.62 -9.55 7.76
C ASP A 178 -16.89 -8.05 7.47
N GLU A 179 -16.05 -7.15 7.99
CA GLU A 179 -16.03 -5.70 7.70
C GLU A 179 -15.55 -5.39 6.27
N VAL A 180 -14.41 -5.97 5.86
CA VAL A 180 -13.87 -5.83 4.51
C VAL A 180 -14.83 -6.44 3.48
N LEU A 181 -15.36 -7.64 3.74
CA LEU A 181 -16.39 -8.26 2.87
C LEU A 181 -17.70 -7.47 2.84
N GLY A 182 -18.10 -6.82 3.93
CA GLY A 182 -19.26 -5.92 3.95
C GLY A 182 -19.06 -4.70 3.05
N THR A 183 -17.90 -4.05 3.15
CA THR A 183 -17.50 -2.93 2.28
C THR A 183 -17.44 -3.35 0.81
N LEU A 184 -16.88 -4.53 0.54
CA LEU A 184 -16.74 -5.05 -0.82
C LEU A 184 -18.05 -5.52 -1.43
N ALA A 185 -18.95 -6.13 -0.66
CA ALA A 185 -20.30 -6.49 -1.12
C ALA A 185 -21.12 -5.24 -1.49
N ALA A 186 -20.92 -4.11 -0.80
CA ALA A 186 -21.54 -2.84 -1.16
C ALA A 186 -20.95 -2.24 -2.46
N ARG A 187 -19.63 -2.36 -2.67
CA ARG A 187 -18.94 -1.93 -3.91
C ARG A 187 -19.25 -2.85 -5.09
N MET A 188 -19.43 -4.15 -4.86
CA MET A 188 -19.60 -5.20 -5.86
C MET A 188 -20.88 -6.04 -5.62
N PRO A 189 -22.09 -5.46 -5.78
CA PRO A 189 -23.36 -6.13 -5.41
C PRO A 189 -23.70 -7.39 -6.23
N ASN A 190 -22.94 -7.68 -7.28
CA ASN A 190 -23.11 -8.85 -8.15
C ASN A 190 -22.00 -9.92 -7.98
N ALA A 191 -21.01 -9.71 -7.11
CA ALA A 191 -19.93 -10.67 -6.87
C ALA A 191 -20.32 -11.70 -5.80
N ASP A 192 -20.08 -13.00 -6.05
CA ASP A 192 -20.34 -14.05 -5.05
C ASP A 192 -19.16 -14.19 -4.07
N LEU A 193 -19.13 -13.32 -3.07
CA LEU A 193 -18.11 -13.36 -2.02
C LEU A 193 -18.38 -14.45 -0.95
N SER A 194 -19.35 -15.35 -1.15
CA SER A 194 -19.74 -16.36 -0.15
C SER A 194 -18.64 -17.37 0.18
N ARG A 195 -17.73 -17.63 -0.77
CA ARG A 195 -16.53 -18.43 -0.53
C ARG A 195 -15.56 -17.72 0.41
N LEU A 196 -15.30 -16.43 0.19
CA LEU A 196 -14.40 -15.62 1.02
C LEU A 196 -14.90 -15.47 2.46
N GLY A 197 -16.21 -15.47 2.71
CA GLY A 197 -16.78 -15.54 4.07
C GLY A 197 -16.36 -16.79 4.87
N LYS A 198 -15.85 -17.83 4.20
CA LYS A 198 -15.31 -19.07 4.80
C LYS A 198 -13.79 -19.07 4.93
N LEU A 199 -13.09 -18.03 4.47
CA LEU A 199 -11.64 -17.91 4.54
C LEU A 199 -11.15 -18.07 5.99
N VAL A 200 -10.18 -18.97 6.18
CA VAL A 200 -9.54 -19.28 7.46
C VAL A 200 -8.09 -18.85 7.44
N TRP A 201 -7.67 -18.07 8.44
CA TRP A 201 -6.28 -17.64 8.61
C TRP A 201 -5.59 -18.47 9.71
N ARG A 202 -4.40 -19.01 9.41
CA ARG A 202 -3.71 -20.04 10.22
C ARG A 202 -4.67 -21.19 10.60
N PRO A 203 -5.16 -21.96 9.61
CA PRO A 203 -6.04 -23.11 9.85
C PRO A 203 -5.39 -24.17 10.76
N ASP A 204 -6.22 -24.89 11.52
CA ASP A 204 -5.83 -26.09 12.28
C ASP A 204 -6.39 -27.39 11.66
N ASP A 205 -5.98 -28.56 12.18
CA ASP A 205 -6.40 -29.88 11.68
C ASP A 205 -7.93 -30.06 11.55
N LYS A 206 -8.73 -29.33 12.34
CA LYS A 206 -10.19 -29.39 12.29
C LYS A 206 -10.77 -28.57 11.14
N ASP A 207 -10.11 -27.47 10.77
CA ASP A 207 -10.57 -26.59 9.69
C ASP A 207 -10.45 -27.29 8.32
N PHE A 208 -9.46 -28.17 8.13
CA PHE A 208 -9.27 -28.96 6.89
C PHE A 208 -10.22 -30.16 6.76
N GLY A 209 -10.57 -30.82 7.87
CA GLY A 209 -11.44 -32.00 7.88
C GLY A 209 -10.91 -33.19 7.06
N ARG A 210 -11.44 -33.35 5.83
CA ARG A 210 -11.02 -34.39 4.86
C ARG A 210 -10.31 -33.84 3.62
N ASP A 211 -10.18 -32.53 3.50
CA ASP A 211 -9.36 -31.92 2.43
C ASP A 211 -7.93 -32.48 2.55
N PRO A 212 -7.21 -32.79 1.46
CA PRO A 212 -5.80 -33.18 1.48
C PRO A 212 -4.82 -31.99 1.65
N ARG A 213 -5.27 -30.74 1.47
CA ARG A 213 -4.43 -29.54 1.51
C ARG A 213 -4.16 -29.09 2.95
N ARG A 214 -2.93 -28.66 3.26
CA ARG A 214 -2.54 -28.12 4.59
C ARG A 214 -1.80 -26.77 4.48
N PRO A 215 -2.35 -25.74 3.80
CA PRO A 215 -1.70 -24.44 3.72
C PRO A 215 -1.47 -23.84 5.11
N SER A 216 -0.27 -23.34 5.36
CA SER A 216 0.15 -22.90 6.70
C SER A 216 -0.41 -21.54 7.14
N ARG A 217 -0.91 -20.70 6.21
CA ARG A 217 -1.35 -19.32 6.51
C ARG A 217 -2.77 -18.99 6.07
N PHE A 218 -3.21 -19.42 4.89
CA PHE A 218 -4.53 -19.10 4.33
C PHE A 218 -5.20 -20.35 3.75
N PHE A 219 -6.37 -20.72 4.27
CA PHE A 219 -7.20 -21.77 3.69
C PHE A 219 -8.54 -21.18 3.28
N LEU A 220 -8.84 -21.25 1.99
CA LEU A 220 -10.13 -20.92 1.41
C LEU A 220 -10.88 -22.22 1.10
N PRO A 221 -11.91 -22.58 1.90
CA PRO A 221 -12.74 -23.75 1.62
C PRO A 221 -13.47 -23.62 0.27
N ASP A 222 -13.96 -24.74 -0.25
CA ASP A 222 -14.75 -24.84 -1.48
C ASP A 222 -14.05 -24.43 -2.79
N LEU A 223 -12.74 -24.13 -2.77
CA LEU A 223 -11.92 -24.18 -3.99
C LEU A 223 -11.75 -25.64 -4.46
N PRO A 224 -11.80 -25.92 -5.78
CA PRO A 224 -11.55 -27.25 -6.33
C PRO A 224 -10.29 -27.91 -5.78
N VAL A 225 -10.40 -29.19 -5.42
CA VAL A 225 -9.31 -29.97 -4.81
C VAL A 225 -8.55 -30.68 -5.93
N ARG A 226 -7.58 -30.00 -6.56
CA ARG A 226 -6.71 -30.60 -7.59
C ARG A 226 -5.23 -30.23 -7.38
N PRO A 227 -4.30 -31.20 -7.38
CA PRO A 227 -2.88 -30.92 -7.14
C PRO A 227 -2.17 -30.36 -8.37
N TRP A 228 -2.55 -30.79 -9.58
CA TRP A 228 -1.92 -30.41 -10.84
C TRP A 228 -2.90 -29.68 -11.76
N PHE A 229 -2.35 -28.75 -12.53
CA PHE A 229 -3.04 -27.97 -13.56
C PHE A 229 -2.24 -28.14 -14.85
N GLU A 230 -2.92 -28.45 -15.95
CA GLU A 230 -2.25 -28.70 -17.22
C GLU A 230 -1.98 -27.39 -17.97
N ARG A 231 -0.88 -27.35 -18.72
CA ARG A 231 -0.37 -26.13 -19.38
C ARG A 231 -1.35 -25.56 -20.39
N GLU A 232 -2.11 -26.44 -21.04
CA GLU A 232 -3.14 -26.14 -22.03
C GLU A 232 -4.39 -25.47 -21.43
N GLU A 233 -4.50 -25.34 -20.10
CA GLU A 233 -5.56 -24.58 -19.42
C GLU A 233 -5.29 -23.07 -19.34
N PHE A 234 -4.12 -22.60 -19.82
CA PHE A 234 -3.65 -21.23 -19.62
C PHE A 234 -3.05 -20.63 -20.91
N ASP A 235 -3.77 -19.67 -21.50
CA ASP A 235 -3.47 -19.07 -22.80
C ASP A 235 -2.04 -18.47 -22.89
N TRP A 236 -1.53 -17.91 -21.79
CA TRP A 236 -0.19 -17.29 -21.67
C TRP A 236 0.98 -18.27 -21.56
N VAL A 237 0.74 -19.56 -21.29
CA VAL A 237 1.84 -20.53 -21.06
C VAL A 237 2.64 -20.79 -22.34
N ALA A 238 2.02 -20.68 -23.51
CA ALA A 238 2.71 -20.87 -24.79
C ALA A 238 3.81 -19.81 -25.02
N GLU A 239 3.54 -18.56 -24.65
CA GLU A 239 4.48 -17.43 -24.78
C GLU A 239 5.58 -17.53 -23.72
N LEU A 240 5.23 -17.91 -22.49
CA LEU A 240 6.20 -18.21 -21.43
C LEU A 240 7.20 -19.32 -21.82
N GLU A 241 6.70 -20.43 -22.38
CA GLU A 241 7.57 -21.54 -22.83
C GLU A 241 8.43 -21.13 -24.05
N ALA A 242 7.93 -20.22 -24.91
CA ALA A 242 8.71 -19.67 -26.03
C ALA A 242 9.86 -18.76 -25.54
N ALA A 243 9.61 -17.91 -24.55
CA ALA A 243 10.63 -17.02 -23.96
C ALA A 243 11.72 -17.78 -23.18
N ALA A 244 11.45 -19.01 -22.72
CA ALA A 244 12.32 -19.72 -21.78
C ALA A 244 13.78 -19.92 -22.22
N ALA A 245 14.05 -19.97 -23.52
CA ALA A 245 15.42 -20.02 -24.05
C ALA A 245 16.17 -18.70 -23.81
N ASP A 246 15.54 -17.57 -24.13
CA ASP A 246 16.09 -16.22 -23.94
C ASP A 246 16.29 -15.87 -22.45
N LEU A 247 15.39 -16.33 -21.58
CA LEU A 247 15.53 -16.18 -20.13
C LEU A 247 16.68 -17.04 -19.59
N ARG A 248 16.84 -18.27 -20.11
CA ARG A 248 17.97 -19.14 -19.74
C ARG A 248 19.31 -18.50 -20.13
N GLU A 249 19.41 -17.90 -21.31
CA GLU A 249 20.64 -17.20 -21.72
C GLU A 249 20.96 -16.00 -20.82
N GLU A 250 19.95 -15.21 -20.45
CA GLU A 250 20.12 -14.12 -19.49
C GLU A 250 20.59 -14.62 -18.11
N VAL A 251 19.94 -15.66 -17.57
CA VAL A 251 20.34 -16.27 -16.30
C VAL A 251 21.77 -16.82 -16.35
N MET A 252 22.14 -17.54 -17.42
CA MET A 252 23.51 -18.07 -17.56
C MET A 252 24.59 -17.00 -17.75
N ARG A 253 24.21 -15.74 -18.07
CA ARG A 253 25.12 -14.62 -18.25
C ARG A 253 25.25 -13.74 -17.00
N GLU A 254 24.14 -13.48 -16.32
CA GLU A 254 24.03 -12.47 -15.25
C GLU A 254 23.95 -13.05 -13.83
N PHE A 255 23.72 -14.36 -13.66
CA PHE A 255 23.57 -14.99 -12.35
C PHE A 255 24.88 -15.55 -11.82
N ASP A 256 25.33 -15.05 -10.67
CA ASP A 256 26.49 -15.55 -9.92
C ASP A 256 26.02 -16.21 -8.61
N PRO A 257 26.05 -17.56 -8.52
CA PRO A 257 25.68 -18.29 -7.32
C PRO A 257 26.49 -17.92 -6.06
N GLU A 258 27.72 -17.40 -6.20
CA GLU A 258 28.52 -16.99 -5.04
C GLU A 258 28.05 -15.67 -4.42
N HIS A 259 27.53 -14.74 -5.21
CA HIS A 259 27.10 -13.43 -4.75
C HIS A 259 25.58 -13.31 -4.56
N ASP A 260 24.78 -13.85 -5.49
CA ASP A 260 23.34 -13.61 -5.54
C ASP A 260 22.52 -14.51 -4.60
N LEU A 261 23.04 -15.71 -4.30
CA LEU A 261 22.21 -16.76 -3.72
C LEU A 261 22.06 -16.60 -2.20
N ALA A 262 20.89 -16.14 -1.74
CA ALA A 262 20.52 -16.20 -0.33
C ALA A 262 19.98 -17.60 0.04
N PRO A 263 20.23 -18.12 1.26
CA PRO A 263 19.53 -19.30 1.77
C PRO A 263 18.01 -19.12 1.73
N TYR A 264 17.28 -20.05 1.10
CA TYR A 264 15.82 -19.92 0.97
C TYR A 264 15.12 -20.12 2.32
N ILE A 265 15.53 -21.15 3.06
CA ILE A 265 15.05 -21.39 4.43
C ILE A 265 15.96 -20.65 5.42
N GLY A 266 15.41 -19.67 6.14
CA GLY A 266 16.14 -18.94 7.20
C GLY A 266 16.59 -19.85 8.34
N SER A 267 17.71 -19.50 8.98
CA SER A 267 18.35 -20.30 10.04
C SER A 267 17.45 -20.58 11.26
N ALA A 268 16.49 -19.69 11.56
CA ALA A 268 15.52 -19.87 12.63
C ALA A 268 14.64 -21.13 12.47
N LEU A 269 14.40 -21.58 11.23
CA LEU A 269 13.60 -22.78 10.95
C LEU A 269 14.36 -24.11 11.19
N ALA A 270 15.66 -24.07 11.48
CA ALA A 270 16.47 -25.26 11.81
C ALA A 270 15.97 -26.04 13.03
N ALA A 271 15.13 -25.44 13.88
CA ALA A 271 14.50 -26.13 15.00
C ALA A 271 13.54 -27.25 14.55
N ALA A 272 12.84 -27.06 13.42
CA ALA A 272 11.93 -28.03 12.85
C ALA A 272 12.70 -29.20 12.21
N HIS A 273 12.30 -30.44 12.51
CA HIS A 273 13.09 -31.63 12.15
C HIS A 273 13.33 -31.75 10.64
N ALA A 274 12.31 -31.46 9.81
CA ALA A 274 12.40 -31.51 8.35
C ALA A 274 13.46 -30.54 7.78
N TRP A 275 13.61 -29.35 8.37
CA TRP A 275 14.45 -28.29 7.80
C TRP A 275 15.90 -28.28 8.29
N ARG A 276 16.29 -29.15 9.24
CA ARG A 276 17.63 -29.18 9.86
C ARG A 276 18.80 -29.26 8.87
N THR A 277 18.59 -29.89 7.72
CA THR A 277 19.61 -30.09 6.68
C THR A 277 19.75 -28.91 5.72
N LEU A 278 18.75 -28.04 5.61
CA LEU A 278 18.68 -26.95 4.62
C LEU A 278 18.53 -25.54 5.22
N ALA A 279 18.17 -25.42 6.49
CA ALA A 279 18.00 -24.11 7.14
C ALA A 279 19.34 -23.36 7.28
N GLY A 280 19.36 -22.12 6.80
CA GLY A 280 20.54 -21.25 6.77
C GLY A 280 21.61 -21.67 5.73
N ARG A 281 21.25 -22.55 4.79
CA ARG A 281 22.17 -23.17 3.82
C ARG A 281 21.97 -22.67 2.40
N ARG A 282 23.05 -22.68 1.60
CA ARG A 282 23.01 -22.26 0.18
C ARG A 282 22.73 -23.43 -0.77
N GLU A 283 22.78 -24.67 -0.26
CA GLU A 283 22.40 -25.89 -0.97
C GLU A 283 20.96 -25.88 -1.52
N TRP A 284 20.06 -25.10 -0.89
CA TRP A 284 18.82 -24.60 -1.49
C TRP A 284 18.71 -23.09 -1.22
N GLY A 285 18.79 -22.30 -2.28
CA GLY A 285 18.77 -20.84 -2.18
C GLY A 285 17.96 -20.17 -3.27
N ALA A 286 17.79 -18.86 -3.16
CA ALA A 286 17.04 -18.05 -4.10
C ALA A 286 17.63 -16.67 -4.36
N LEU A 287 17.31 -16.13 -5.53
CA LEU A 287 17.40 -14.71 -5.87
C LEU A 287 15.97 -14.20 -6.15
N HIS A 288 15.47 -13.28 -5.33
CA HIS A 288 14.13 -12.74 -5.46
C HIS A 288 14.10 -11.50 -6.37
N PHE A 289 13.15 -11.49 -7.31
CA PHE A 289 12.70 -10.29 -8.03
C PHE A 289 11.57 -9.60 -7.26
N TYR A 290 10.65 -10.39 -6.72
CA TYR A 290 9.62 -9.95 -5.78
C TYR A 290 9.58 -10.88 -4.56
N ASN A 291 9.49 -10.30 -3.37
CA ASN A 291 9.42 -11.03 -2.09
C ASN A 291 8.40 -10.35 -1.17
N GLY A 292 7.27 -11.02 -0.92
CA GLY A 292 6.17 -10.49 -0.10
C GLY A 292 5.64 -9.14 -0.58
N GLY A 293 5.44 -8.97 -1.89
CA GLY A 293 4.98 -7.71 -2.51
C GLY A 293 6.09 -6.67 -2.74
N ARG A 294 7.33 -6.91 -2.32
CA ARG A 294 8.45 -5.96 -2.47
C ARG A 294 9.32 -6.31 -3.67
N ALA A 295 9.41 -5.39 -4.62
CA ALA A 295 10.34 -5.47 -5.73
C ALA A 295 11.81 -5.35 -5.27
N ASN A 296 12.69 -6.10 -5.94
CA ASN A 296 14.14 -5.96 -5.87
C ASN A 296 14.63 -5.21 -7.12
N PRO A 297 14.81 -3.88 -7.07
CA PRO A 297 15.13 -3.09 -8.26
C PRO A 297 16.50 -3.43 -8.85
N GLU A 298 17.46 -3.89 -8.04
CA GLU A 298 18.78 -4.31 -8.53
C GLU A 298 18.68 -5.59 -9.37
N ALA A 299 17.90 -6.57 -8.93
CA ALA A 299 17.64 -7.78 -9.72
C ALA A 299 16.82 -7.46 -10.97
N LEU A 300 15.75 -6.66 -10.87
CA LEU A 300 14.91 -6.31 -12.03
C LEU A 300 15.72 -5.54 -13.10
N ALA A 301 16.60 -4.63 -12.71
CA ALA A 301 17.48 -3.92 -13.65
C ALA A 301 18.54 -4.82 -14.29
N ARG A 302 19.01 -5.86 -13.59
CA ARG A 302 20.06 -6.77 -14.09
C ARG A 302 19.51 -7.91 -14.94
N PHE A 303 18.24 -8.28 -14.78
CA PHE A 303 17.55 -9.31 -15.57
C PHE A 303 16.36 -8.70 -16.33
N PRO A 304 16.59 -7.79 -17.30
CA PRO A 304 15.52 -7.04 -17.96
C PRO A 304 14.52 -7.92 -18.73
N ARG A 305 14.92 -9.08 -19.26
CA ARG A 305 13.99 -10.01 -19.92
C ARG A 305 13.06 -10.68 -18.92
N ILE A 306 13.59 -11.11 -17.77
CA ILE A 306 12.73 -11.61 -16.67
C ILE A 306 11.83 -10.49 -16.15
N ALA A 307 12.33 -9.26 -15.99
CA ALA A 307 11.52 -8.13 -15.54
C ALA A 307 10.32 -7.86 -16.47
N SER A 308 10.57 -7.71 -17.78
CA SER A 308 9.53 -7.51 -18.80
C SER A 308 8.48 -8.63 -18.78
N LEU A 309 8.91 -9.89 -18.67
CA LEU A 309 8.01 -11.04 -18.59
C LEU A 309 7.13 -11.02 -17.32
N LEU A 310 7.70 -10.66 -16.17
CA LEU A 310 6.95 -10.60 -14.91
C LEU A 310 5.91 -9.47 -14.90
N GLU A 311 6.08 -8.44 -15.73
CA GLU A 311 5.07 -7.40 -15.91
C GLU A 311 3.85 -7.88 -16.72
N GLU A 312 4.05 -8.76 -17.70
CA GLU A 312 3.00 -9.31 -18.57
C GLU A 312 2.24 -10.50 -17.94
N LEU A 313 2.90 -11.27 -17.06
CA LEU A 313 2.29 -12.45 -16.45
C LEU A 313 1.14 -12.13 -15.48
N PRO A 314 0.11 -13.00 -15.36
CA PRO A 314 -1.06 -12.83 -14.48
C PRO A 314 -0.73 -13.20 -13.02
N LEU A 315 0.31 -12.57 -12.48
CA LEU A 315 0.82 -12.81 -11.14
C LEU A 315 -0.22 -12.47 -10.07
N THR A 316 -0.18 -13.15 -8.92
CA THR A 316 -0.86 -12.71 -7.71
C THR A 316 -0.28 -11.35 -7.31
N ARG A 317 -1.10 -10.30 -7.33
CA ARG A 317 -0.70 -8.91 -7.07
C ARG A 317 -1.42 -8.33 -5.85
N LEU A 318 -0.73 -7.45 -5.14
CA LEU A 318 -1.20 -6.70 -3.96
C LEU A 318 -0.80 -5.25 -4.19
N ASP A 319 -1.78 -4.33 -4.26
CA ASP A 319 -1.58 -2.96 -4.78
C ASP A 319 -0.79 -2.91 -6.10
N ASP A 320 -1.18 -3.76 -7.06
CA ASP A 320 -0.54 -4.00 -8.38
C ASP A 320 0.91 -4.55 -8.35
N MET A 321 1.49 -4.76 -7.17
CA MET A 321 2.82 -5.34 -6.99
C MET A 321 2.77 -6.88 -6.87
N PRO A 322 3.56 -7.65 -7.63
CA PRO A 322 3.61 -9.11 -7.51
C PRO A 322 4.02 -9.60 -6.12
N VAL A 323 3.33 -10.61 -5.60
CA VAL A 323 3.57 -11.14 -4.25
C VAL A 323 4.91 -11.87 -4.16
N GLU A 324 5.18 -12.85 -5.03
CA GLU A 324 6.48 -13.51 -5.13
C GLU A 324 6.87 -13.86 -6.58
N ALA A 325 8.14 -13.63 -6.92
CA ALA A 325 8.82 -14.25 -8.05
C ALA A 325 10.33 -14.31 -7.80
N PHE A 326 10.96 -15.47 -8.05
CA PHE A 326 12.36 -15.70 -7.73
C PHE A 326 13.00 -16.82 -8.58
N LEU A 327 14.32 -16.75 -8.77
CA LEU A 327 15.10 -17.91 -9.21
C LEU A 327 15.36 -18.82 -8.01
N SER A 328 14.90 -20.06 -8.08
CA SER A 328 15.16 -21.11 -7.09
C SER A 328 16.28 -22.02 -7.57
N VAL A 329 17.35 -22.13 -6.77
CA VAL A 329 18.53 -22.95 -7.08
C VAL A 329 18.65 -24.10 -6.09
N LEU A 330 18.70 -25.32 -6.63
CA LEU A 330 18.86 -26.55 -5.87
C LEU A 330 20.16 -27.24 -6.27
N ALA A 331 21.09 -27.38 -5.32
CA ALA A 331 22.41 -27.93 -5.57
C ALA A 331 22.39 -29.45 -5.94
N PRO A 332 23.47 -29.98 -6.55
CA PRO A 332 23.58 -31.40 -6.89
C PRO A 332 23.33 -32.34 -5.70
N GLY A 333 22.54 -33.39 -5.92
CA GLY A 333 22.24 -34.41 -4.90
C GLY A 333 21.28 -33.99 -3.78
N ILE A 334 20.69 -32.79 -3.84
CA ILE A 334 19.80 -32.28 -2.78
C ILE A 334 18.33 -32.65 -3.04
N GLU A 335 17.65 -33.07 -1.98
CA GLU A 335 16.19 -33.18 -1.90
C GLU A 335 15.62 -32.15 -0.93
N ILE A 336 14.56 -31.48 -1.34
CA ILE A 336 13.70 -30.67 -0.47
C ILE A 336 12.68 -31.65 0.15
N PRO A 337 12.55 -31.72 1.48
CA PRO A 337 11.64 -32.66 2.15
C PRO A 337 10.16 -32.37 1.82
N PRO A 338 9.25 -33.34 2.06
CA PRO A 338 7.81 -33.10 2.00
C PRO A 338 7.38 -31.94 2.92
N HIS A 339 6.67 -30.97 2.34
CA HIS A 339 6.15 -29.78 3.01
C HIS A 339 4.88 -29.28 2.32
N TYR A 340 4.31 -28.20 2.84
CA TYR A 340 3.09 -27.57 2.34
C TYR A 340 3.31 -26.06 2.21
N GLY A 341 2.62 -25.46 1.25
CA GLY A 341 2.61 -24.04 0.96
C GLY A 341 1.97 -23.18 2.05
N ILE A 342 1.84 -21.88 1.76
CA ILE A 342 1.19 -20.94 2.69
C ILE A 342 -0.30 -20.74 2.40
N ALA A 343 -0.77 -21.00 1.17
CA ALA A 343 -2.11 -20.65 0.72
C ALA A 343 -2.62 -21.57 -0.40
N ASN A 344 -3.93 -21.84 -0.45
CA ASN A 344 -4.57 -22.58 -1.56
C ASN A 344 -5.33 -21.70 -2.57
N HIS A 345 -5.33 -20.38 -2.39
CA HIS A 345 -5.97 -19.43 -3.31
C HIS A 345 -5.08 -18.98 -4.48
N ARG A 346 -3.87 -19.53 -4.54
CA ARG A 346 -2.84 -19.25 -5.53
C ARG A 346 -2.24 -20.57 -6.00
N LEU A 347 -1.63 -20.56 -7.17
CA LEU A 347 -0.88 -21.70 -7.71
C LEU A 347 0.57 -21.31 -7.89
N THR A 348 1.45 -22.29 -7.70
CA THR A 348 2.88 -22.15 -7.94
C THR A 348 3.19 -22.58 -9.37
N VAL A 349 3.83 -21.69 -10.12
CA VAL A 349 4.33 -21.96 -11.47
C VAL A 349 5.84 -22.13 -11.40
N HIS A 350 6.31 -23.28 -11.88
CA HIS A 350 7.73 -23.55 -12.09
C HIS A 350 8.03 -23.50 -13.59
N LEU A 351 8.86 -22.54 -14.03
CA LEU A 351 9.50 -22.57 -15.34
C LEU A 351 10.96 -23.05 -15.19
N PRO A 352 11.30 -24.29 -15.57
CA PRO A 352 12.65 -24.81 -15.42
C PRO A 352 13.58 -24.24 -16.50
N LEU A 353 14.58 -23.45 -16.10
CA LEU A 353 15.55 -22.84 -17.03
C LEU A 353 16.80 -23.69 -17.19
N VAL A 354 17.32 -24.21 -16.07
CA VAL A 354 18.46 -25.15 -16.02
C VAL A 354 18.05 -26.36 -15.22
N VAL A 355 17.70 -27.47 -15.89
CA VAL A 355 17.36 -28.73 -15.24
C VAL A 355 18.05 -29.89 -15.94
N PRO A 356 19.10 -30.46 -15.31
CA PRO A 356 19.71 -31.71 -15.74
C PRO A 356 18.74 -32.90 -15.57
N GLN A 357 19.08 -34.04 -16.18
CA GLN A 357 18.31 -35.28 -16.01
C GLN A 357 18.34 -35.74 -14.54
N GLY A 358 17.22 -36.29 -14.05
CA GLY A 358 17.08 -36.69 -12.66
C GLY A 358 16.58 -35.59 -11.73
N CYS A 359 16.00 -34.52 -12.27
CA CYS A 359 15.33 -33.45 -11.51
C CYS A 359 13.80 -33.58 -11.58
N GLY A 360 13.08 -33.14 -10.53
CA GLY A 360 11.63 -33.11 -10.58
C GLY A 360 10.92 -32.74 -9.27
N LEU A 361 9.61 -33.00 -9.27
CA LEU A 361 8.65 -32.67 -8.23
C LEU A 361 7.77 -33.87 -7.86
N MET A 362 7.39 -33.95 -6.59
CA MET A 362 6.32 -34.81 -6.09
C MET A 362 5.25 -33.87 -5.52
N VAL A 363 3.99 -34.01 -5.94
CA VAL A 363 2.86 -33.25 -5.40
C VAL A 363 1.71 -34.22 -5.20
N ALA A 364 1.15 -34.28 -3.99
CA ALA A 364 0.05 -35.17 -3.62
C ALA A 364 0.29 -36.67 -3.93
N GLY A 365 1.55 -37.11 -3.92
CA GLY A 365 1.96 -38.48 -4.26
C GLY A 365 2.14 -38.75 -5.77
N GLU A 366 1.90 -37.77 -6.65
CA GLU A 366 2.20 -37.85 -8.08
C GLU A 366 3.58 -37.26 -8.38
N ARG A 367 4.42 -38.03 -9.08
CA ARG A 367 5.80 -37.68 -9.43
C ARG A 367 5.88 -37.16 -10.87
N ARG A 368 6.33 -35.91 -11.07
CA ARG A 368 6.60 -35.32 -12.40
C ARG A 368 8.08 -34.92 -12.53
N GLU A 369 8.73 -35.32 -13.63
CA GLU A 369 10.09 -34.88 -13.96
C GLU A 369 10.07 -33.48 -14.60
N THR A 370 10.99 -32.62 -14.19
CA THR A 370 11.14 -31.28 -14.77
C THR A 370 11.90 -31.33 -16.10
N LYS A 371 11.41 -30.62 -17.12
CA LYS A 371 12.07 -30.47 -18.42
C LYS A 371 12.36 -28.99 -18.68
N ALA A 372 13.52 -28.69 -19.26
CA ALA A 372 13.92 -27.31 -19.54
C ALA A 372 12.91 -26.65 -20.52
N GLY A 373 12.52 -25.42 -20.22
CA GLY A 373 11.53 -24.66 -20.99
C GLY A 373 10.11 -25.22 -20.99
N ARG A 374 9.78 -26.15 -20.08
CA ARG A 374 8.40 -26.67 -19.94
C ARG A 374 7.84 -26.41 -18.56
N ALA A 375 6.76 -25.63 -18.51
CA ALA A 375 6.15 -25.17 -17.27
C ALA A 375 5.48 -26.32 -16.49
N LEU A 376 5.44 -26.18 -15.17
CA LEU A 376 4.69 -27.06 -14.26
C LEU A 376 3.88 -26.18 -13.32
N ILE A 377 2.57 -26.41 -13.25
CA ILE A 377 1.62 -25.59 -12.48
C ILE A 377 0.91 -26.50 -11.48
N PHE A 378 0.96 -26.15 -10.20
CA PHE A 378 0.43 -26.98 -9.13
C PHE A 378 -0.07 -26.15 -7.94
N ASP A 379 -0.97 -26.73 -7.16
CA ASP A 379 -1.41 -26.19 -5.87
C ASP A 379 -0.41 -26.64 -4.79
N ASP A 380 0.47 -25.72 -4.36
CA ASP A 380 1.51 -26.00 -3.36
C ASP A 380 0.94 -26.20 -1.94
N SER A 381 -0.36 -25.93 -1.73
CA SER A 381 -1.03 -26.25 -0.47
C SER A 381 -1.26 -27.75 -0.27
N PHE A 382 -1.02 -28.59 -1.29
CA PHE A 382 -0.83 -30.03 -1.15
C PHE A 382 0.57 -30.39 -0.63
N GLU A 383 0.73 -31.60 -0.10
CA GLU A 383 2.05 -32.09 0.27
C GLU A 383 2.94 -32.20 -0.97
N HIS A 384 4.07 -31.51 -0.95
CA HIS A 384 4.99 -31.48 -2.07
C HIS A 384 6.46 -31.50 -1.66
N SER A 385 7.30 -31.96 -2.59
CA SER A 385 8.77 -32.01 -2.46
C SER A 385 9.42 -31.89 -3.83
N ALA A 386 10.71 -31.55 -3.87
CA ALA A 386 11.47 -31.45 -5.10
C ALA A 386 12.86 -32.06 -4.93
N TRP A 387 13.46 -32.56 -6.01
CA TRP A 387 14.79 -33.15 -5.96
C TRP A 387 15.66 -32.72 -7.13
N ASN A 388 16.97 -32.75 -6.89
CA ASN A 388 18.02 -32.73 -7.90
C ASN A 388 18.93 -33.94 -7.67
N HIS A 389 18.72 -35.04 -8.40
CA HIS A 389 19.58 -36.24 -8.33
C HIS A 389 20.74 -36.21 -9.32
N SER A 390 21.01 -35.05 -9.93
CA SER A 390 22.07 -34.89 -10.92
C SER A 390 23.39 -34.40 -10.29
N SER A 391 24.43 -34.29 -11.12
CA SER A 391 25.73 -33.70 -10.78
C SER A 391 25.82 -32.19 -10.99
N GLU A 392 24.76 -31.54 -11.48
CA GLU A 392 24.73 -30.13 -11.88
C GLU A 392 23.62 -29.36 -11.13
N PRO A 393 23.72 -28.04 -10.96
CA PRO A 393 22.68 -27.26 -10.28
C PRO A 393 21.38 -27.23 -11.08
N ARG A 394 20.26 -27.26 -10.36
CA ARG A 394 18.91 -27.02 -10.91
C ARG A 394 18.53 -25.56 -10.64
N ILE A 395 18.20 -24.80 -11.69
CA ILE A 395 17.69 -23.42 -11.63
C ILE A 395 16.29 -23.37 -12.26
N VAL A 396 15.33 -22.89 -11.50
CA VAL A 396 13.91 -22.77 -11.89
C VAL A 396 13.43 -21.37 -11.54
N LEU A 397 12.80 -20.68 -12.50
CA LEU A 397 12.05 -19.47 -12.19
C LEU A 397 10.72 -19.89 -11.57
N ILE A 398 10.45 -19.43 -10.35
CA ILE A 398 9.25 -19.68 -9.58
C ILE A 398 8.48 -18.37 -9.43
N PHE A 399 7.18 -18.40 -9.68
CA PHE A 399 6.27 -17.29 -9.43
C PHE A 399 4.85 -17.82 -9.15
N GLU A 400 3.96 -16.92 -8.74
CA GLU A 400 2.65 -17.27 -8.22
C GLU A 400 1.53 -16.58 -8.99
N ILE A 401 0.47 -17.33 -9.31
CA ILE A 401 -0.72 -16.84 -10.02
C ILE A 401 -1.96 -17.09 -9.17
N TRP A 402 -3.03 -16.31 -9.40
CA TRP A 402 -4.33 -16.60 -8.78
C TRP A 402 -4.85 -17.99 -9.19
N HIS A 403 -5.52 -18.67 -8.27
CA HIS A 403 -6.24 -19.91 -8.60
C HIS A 403 -7.32 -19.61 -9.66
N PRO A 404 -7.40 -20.34 -10.79
CA PRO A 404 -8.23 -19.97 -11.93
C PRO A 404 -9.73 -19.95 -11.61
N ASP A 405 -10.18 -20.84 -10.71
CA ASP A 405 -11.56 -20.90 -10.19
C ASP A 405 -11.92 -19.79 -9.17
N LEU A 406 -11.06 -18.77 -9.00
CA LEU A 406 -11.43 -17.49 -8.40
C LEU A 406 -11.91 -16.53 -9.49
N ASP A 407 -13.08 -15.93 -9.33
CA ASP A 407 -13.51 -14.84 -10.22
C ASP A 407 -12.77 -13.52 -9.94
N PRO A 408 -12.80 -12.51 -10.83
CA PRO A 408 -12.09 -11.24 -10.61
C PRO A 408 -12.52 -10.50 -9.33
N GLY A 409 -13.81 -10.56 -8.96
CA GLY A 409 -14.31 -9.99 -7.71
C GLY A 409 -13.73 -10.70 -6.49
N GLU A 410 -13.65 -12.03 -6.50
CA GLU A 410 -12.96 -12.80 -5.46
C GLU A 410 -11.46 -12.47 -5.38
N ARG A 411 -10.77 -12.31 -6.52
CA ARG A 411 -9.34 -11.96 -6.57
C ARG A 411 -9.09 -10.57 -5.98
N ASN A 412 -9.87 -9.57 -6.37
CA ASN A 412 -9.77 -8.21 -5.85
C ASN A 412 -10.06 -8.17 -4.34
N ALA A 413 -11.16 -8.81 -3.91
CA ALA A 413 -11.53 -8.90 -2.50
C ALA A 413 -10.48 -9.61 -1.65
N LEU A 414 -9.86 -10.67 -2.19
CA LEU A 414 -8.79 -11.39 -1.52
C LEU A 414 -7.48 -10.60 -1.53
N ALA A 415 -7.18 -9.84 -2.59
CA ALA A 415 -6.04 -8.92 -2.62
C ALA A 415 -6.16 -7.83 -1.55
N GLU A 416 -7.35 -7.22 -1.37
CA GLU A 416 -7.61 -6.25 -0.29
C GLU A 416 -7.48 -6.91 1.10
N LEU A 417 -8.08 -8.08 1.33
CA LEU A 417 -7.93 -8.85 2.59
C LEU A 417 -6.46 -9.19 2.89
N LEU A 418 -5.67 -9.53 1.86
CA LEU A 418 -4.24 -9.82 1.98
C LEU A 418 -3.41 -8.54 2.17
N ALA A 419 -3.81 -7.41 1.59
CA ALA A 419 -3.18 -6.11 1.77
C ALA A 419 -3.34 -5.60 3.20
N ASP A 420 -4.56 -5.64 3.75
CA ASP A 420 -4.80 -5.26 5.13
C ASP A 420 -4.14 -6.22 6.12
N PHE A 421 -4.09 -7.51 5.81
CA PHE A 421 -3.34 -8.47 6.60
C PHE A 421 -1.82 -8.22 6.53
N ALA A 422 -1.24 -7.98 5.35
CA ALA A 422 0.19 -7.72 5.18
C ALA A 422 0.61 -6.37 5.79
N ALA A 423 -0.25 -5.36 5.68
CA ALA A 423 -0.13 -4.11 6.40
C ALA A 423 -0.09 -4.41 7.91
N PHE A 424 -1.13 -5.03 8.47
CA PHE A 424 -1.20 -5.42 9.88
C PHE A 424 0.03 -6.21 10.37
N GLU A 425 0.55 -7.16 9.58
CA GLU A 425 1.75 -7.92 9.92
C GLU A 425 3.03 -7.09 9.92
N SER A 426 3.07 -5.98 9.18
CA SER A 426 4.12 -4.97 9.23
C SER A 426 3.88 -3.91 10.32
N GLU A 427 2.64 -3.78 10.80
CA GLU A 427 2.20 -2.82 11.82
C GLU A 427 2.36 -3.38 13.26
N LYS A 428 2.46 -4.71 13.45
CA LYS A 428 2.53 -5.35 14.79
C LYS A 428 3.67 -4.84 15.68
N GLU A 429 4.86 -4.61 15.13
CA GLU A 429 6.00 -4.04 15.86
C GLU A 429 5.80 -2.55 16.15
N ALA A 430 5.19 -1.81 15.21
CA ALA A 430 4.90 -0.39 15.35
C ALA A 430 3.90 -0.12 16.49
N LEU A 431 2.80 -0.87 16.51
CA LEU A 431 1.73 -0.75 17.49
C LEU A 431 2.19 -1.13 18.91
N ALA A 432 3.08 -2.11 19.03
CA ALA A 432 3.73 -2.43 20.30
C ALA A 432 4.50 -1.24 20.90
N LEU A 433 5.10 -0.40 20.05
CA LEU A 433 5.92 0.75 20.44
C LEU A 433 5.14 2.08 20.52
N MET A 434 3.98 2.18 19.87
CA MET A 434 3.23 3.42 19.70
C MET A 434 2.64 3.96 21.02
N PRO A 435 3.05 5.16 21.52
CA PRO A 435 2.58 5.69 22.81
C PRO A 435 1.05 5.80 22.84
N LEU A 436 0.40 5.24 23.88
CA LEU A 436 -1.03 5.41 24.09
C LEU A 436 -1.27 6.83 24.65
N ARG A 437 -1.31 7.81 23.75
CA ARG A 437 -1.84 9.13 24.07
C ARG A 437 -3.33 9.13 23.78
N ASP A 438 -4.07 9.78 24.68
CA ASP A 438 -5.44 10.19 24.42
C ASP A 438 -5.50 10.93 23.06
N PRO A 439 -6.33 10.48 22.10
CA PRO A 439 -6.41 11.10 20.78
C PRO A 439 -6.63 12.60 20.83
N ALA A 440 -7.45 13.11 21.77
CA ALA A 440 -7.71 14.54 21.91
C ALA A 440 -6.45 15.33 22.30
N GLN A 441 -5.64 14.80 23.22
CA GLN A 441 -4.34 15.38 23.55
C GLN A 441 -3.35 15.32 22.38
N GLU A 442 -3.32 14.20 21.65
CA GLU A 442 -2.38 14.03 20.54
C GLU A 442 -2.71 14.94 19.34
N ILE A 443 -4.00 15.17 19.07
CA ILE A 443 -4.48 16.17 18.11
C ILE A 443 -3.99 17.57 18.51
N ALA A 444 -4.24 18.00 19.75
CA ALA A 444 -3.85 19.33 20.23
C ALA A 444 -2.33 19.56 20.17
N HIS A 445 -1.53 18.59 20.63
CA HIS A 445 -0.06 18.69 20.58
C HIS A 445 0.48 18.67 19.14
N SER A 446 -0.09 17.86 18.24
CA SER A 446 0.32 17.82 16.84
C SER A 446 -0.01 19.13 16.13
N TRP A 447 -1.20 19.68 16.40
CA TRP A 447 -1.61 20.98 15.87
C TRP A 447 -0.72 22.13 16.38
N GLU A 448 -0.40 22.19 17.67
CA GLU A 448 0.49 23.22 18.23
C GLU A 448 1.87 23.20 17.53
N ARG A 449 2.37 22.01 17.19
CA ARG A 449 3.62 21.83 16.45
C ARG A 449 3.48 22.23 14.98
N ILE A 450 2.42 21.81 14.29
CA ILE A 450 2.12 22.21 12.90
C ILE A 450 1.98 23.73 12.78
N ALA A 451 1.33 24.40 13.73
CA ALA A 451 1.16 25.85 13.75
C ALA A 451 2.50 26.60 13.89
N LYS A 452 3.47 26.01 14.60
CA LYS A 452 4.84 26.55 14.74
C LYS A 452 5.74 26.19 13.55
N GLU A 453 5.63 24.97 13.04
CA GLU A 453 6.43 24.44 11.94
C GLU A 453 5.55 23.70 10.91
N PRO A 454 4.91 24.41 9.96
CA PRO A 454 3.96 23.81 9.01
C PRO A 454 4.54 22.80 8.01
N LYS A 455 5.87 22.57 8.07
CA LYS A 455 6.62 21.61 7.24
C LYS A 455 6.94 20.30 7.95
N ALA A 456 6.60 20.15 9.23
CA ALA A 456 6.89 18.97 10.04
C ALA A 456 5.98 17.77 9.64
N ARG A 457 6.38 17.03 8.59
CA ARG A 457 5.62 15.89 8.00
C ARG A 457 5.10 14.89 9.04
N GLY A 458 5.96 14.52 9.99
CA GLY A 458 5.58 13.58 11.06
C GLY A 458 4.44 14.08 11.95
N ASP A 459 4.28 15.39 12.13
CA ASP A 459 3.20 15.94 12.95
C ASP A 459 1.87 15.98 12.19
N TRP A 460 1.89 16.31 10.88
CA TRP A 460 0.71 16.16 10.00
C TRP A 460 0.20 14.72 9.98
N LEU A 461 1.12 13.77 9.84
CA LEU A 461 0.82 12.35 9.85
C LEU A 461 0.26 11.87 11.20
N THR A 462 0.82 12.37 12.30
CA THR A 462 0.33 12.08 13.66
C THR A 462 -1.05 12.67 13.91
N LEU A 463 -1.32 13.88 13.40
CA LEU A 463 -2.62 14.54 13.49
C LEU A 463 -3.72 13.76 12.74
N ALA A 464 -3.46 13.39 11.47
CA ALA A 464 -4.41 12.60 10.69
C ALA A 464 -4.71 11.24 11.36
N ASP A 465 -3.66 10.56 11.84
CA ASP A 465 -3.80 9.30 12.56
C ASP A 465 -4.59 9.41 13.88
N ALA A 466 -4.38 10.49 14.63
CA ALA A 466 -5.10 10.75 15.87
C ALA A 466 -6.58 11.09 15.62
N LEU A 467 -6.90 11.76 14.50
CA LEU A 467 -8.27 11.99 14.05
C LEU A 467 -8.98 10.67 13.70
N ILE A 468 -8.31 9.72 13.04
CA ILE A 468 -8.89 8.38 12.77
C ILE A 468 -9.21 7.65 14.09
N ARG A 469 -8.28 7.68 15.06
CA ARG A 469 -8.51 7.11 16.40
C ARG A 469 -9.54 7.86 17.25
N ALA A 470 -9.98 9.03 16.81
CA ALA A 470 -11.03 9.82 17.44
C ALA A 470 -12.39 9.71 16.72
N ASP A 471 -12.53 8.76 15.76
CA ASP A 471 -13.73 8.59 14.93
C ASP A 471 -14.07 9.85 14.09
N GLN A 472 -13.03 10.49 13.55
CA GLN A 472 -13.11 11.72 12.76
C GLN A 472 -12.54 11.50 11.34
N GLU A 473 -12.88 10.37 10.70
CA GLU A 473 -12.28 9.94 9.41
C GLU A 473 -12.35 11.01 8.31
N SER A 474 -13.49 11.70 8.13
CA SER A 474 -13.59 12.75 7.10
C SER A 474 -12.64 13.93 7.38
N ARG A 475 -12.41 14.31 8.65
CA ARG A 475 -11.38 15.30 9.01
C ARG A 475 -9.98 14.75 8.79
N ALA A 476 -9.71 13.49 9.13
CA ALA A 476 -8.42 12.84 8.87
C ALA A 476 -8.08 12.82 7.39
N ALA A 477 -9.02 12.47 6.51
CA ALA A 477 -8.87 12.48 5.06
C ALA A 477 -8.54 13.90 4.53
N LYS A 478 -9.19 14.95 5.06
CA LYS A 478 -8.85 16.33 4.71
C LYS A 478 -7.41 16.69 5.09
N ILE A 479 -6.95 16.31 6.30
CA ILE A 479 -5.55 16.50 6.73
C ILE A 479 -4.58 15.68 5.86
N ALA A 480 -4.93 14.44 5.52
CA ALA A 480 -4.13 13.58 4.65
C ALA A 480 -3.92 14.19 3.26
N SER A 481 -4.97 14.74 2.65
CA SER A 481 -4.90 15.38 1.33
C SER A 481 -4.18 16.74 1.37
N LEU A 482 -4.23 17.46 2.50
CA LEU A 482 -3.40 18.66 2.71
C LEU A 482 -1.91 18.34 2.93
N MET A 483 -1.59 17.15 3.46
CA MET A 483 -0.23 16.64 3.57
C MET A 483 0.32 16.25 2.19
N GLU A 484 -0.48 15.56 1.36
CA GLU A 484 -0.16 15.22 -0.03
C GLU A 484 0.25 16.45 -0.86
N GLU A 485 -0.59 17.49 -0.85
CA GLU A 485 -0.38 18.75 -1.58
C GLU A 485 0.94 19.46 -1.20
N ARG A 486 1.42 19.26 0.04
CA ARG A 486 2.69 19.80 0.55
C ARG A 486 3.90 18.91 0.25
N GLU A 487 3.68 17.62 -0.02
CA GLU A 487 4.75 16.66 -0.30
C GLU A 487 5.01 16.45 -1.80
N GLY A 488 4.04 16.73 -2.66
CA GLY A 488 4.22 16.69 -4.12
C GLY A 488 4.30 15.27 -4.69
N GLY A 489 3.29 14.44 -4.45
CA GLY A 489 3.19 13.14 -5.10
C GLY A 489 1.98 12.31 -4.64
N ILE A 490 1.40 11.56 -5.57
CA ILE A 490 0.15 10.79 -5.49
C ILE A 490 0.08 9.89 -4.24
N LEU A 491 -1.15 9.75 -3.71
CA LEU A 491 -1.52 8.97 -2.52
C LEU A 491 -0.92 7.56 -2.42
N ARG A 492 -1.09 6.76 -3.49
CA ARG A 492 -0.71 5.35 -3.51
C ARG A 492 0.76 5.22 -3.10
N HIS A 493 1.01 4.35 -2.13
CA HIS A 493 2.35 4.07 -1.55
C HIS A 493 2.94 5.12 -0.59
N LEU A 494 2.13 6.03 -0.01
CA LEU A 494 2.52 6.92 1.10
C LEU A 494 3.36 6.22 2.20
N ALA A 495 3.00 5.00 2.57
CA ALA A 495 3.71 4.16 3.56
C ALA A 495 5.17 3.85 3.18
N HIS A 496 5.49 3.68 1.90
CA HIS A 496 6.83 3.31 1.43
C HIS A 496 7.86 4.44 1.62
N ARG A 497 7.39 5.69 1.78
CA ARG A 497 8.23 6.86 2.08
C ARG A 497 8.84 6.80 3.50
N TYR A 498 8.27 5.99 4.40
CA TYR A 498 8.63 5.95 5.82
C TYR A 498 9.47 4.71 6.19
N ARG A 499 10.69 4.94 6.71
CA ARG A 499 11.60 3.89 7.18
C ARG A 499 11.25 3.34 8.56
N GLU A 500 10.76 4.20 9.46
CA GLU A 500 10.32 3.83 10.80
C GLU A 500 8.99 3.04 10.76
N PRO A 501 8.84 1.93 11.51
CA PRO A 501 7.59 1.18 11.58
C PRO A 501 6.37 2.02 11.99
N VAL A 502 6.48 2.89 12.99
CA VAL A 502 5.34 3.71 13.49
C VAL A 502 4.87 4.71 12.45
N SER A 503 5.76 5.48 11.84
CA SER A 503 5.39 6.36 10.74
C SER A 503 4.85 5.59 9.52
N ARG A 504 5.40 4.42 9.19
CA ARG A 504 4.85 3.57 8.11
C ARG A 504 3.41 3.12 8.39
N TYR A 505 3.12 2.68 9.61
CA TYR A 505 1.77 2.30 10.03
C TYR A 505 0.78 3.46 9.87
N ARG A 506 1.11 4.61 10.47
CA ARG A 506 0.27 5.81 10.38
C ARG A 506 0.00 6.17 8.92
N ALA A 507 1.03 6.11 8.07
CA ALA A 507 0.90 6.44 6.65
C ALA A 507 0.00 5.46 5.88
N ALA A 508 0.06 4.16 6.15
CA ALA A 508 -0.84 3.17 5.56
C ALA A 508 -2.30 3.38 5.99
N ARG A 509 -2.55 3.61 7.28
CA ARG A 509 -3.90 3.88 7.81
C ARG A 509 -4.48 5.19 7.29
N VAL A 510 -3.67 6.24 7.22
CA VAL A 510 -4.07 7.56 6.71
C VAL A 510 -4.35 7.54 5.21
N ASP A 511 -3.56 6.80 4.42
CA ASP A 511 -3.82 6.55 3.00
C ASP A 511 -5.15 5.81 2.77
N ARG A 512 -5.38 4.67 3.44
CA ARG A 512 -6.68 3.95 3.37
C ARG A 512 -7.86 4.84 3.73
N CYS A 513 -7.76 5.61 4.82
CA CYS A 513 -8.82 6.54 5.23
C CYS A 513 -9.17 7.57 4.15
N LEU A 514 -8.16 8.12 3.46
CA LEU A 514 -8.39 9.06 2.37
C LEU A 514 -8.97 8.39 1.12
N ARG A 515 -8.49 7.20 0.74
CA ARG A 515 -9.03 6.45 -0.42
C ARG A 515 -10.48 5.99 -0.19
N ARG A 516 -10.83 5.57 1.03
CA ARG A 516 -12.20 5.31 1.49
C ARG A 516 -13.08 6.56 1.35
N GLU A 517 -12.65 7.71 1.89
CA GLU A 517 -13.41 8.97 1.81
C GLU A 517 -13.62 9.44 0.36
N LEU A 518 -12.58 9.40 -0.48
CA LEU A 518 -12.66 9.80 -1.88
C LEU A 518 -13.51 8.84 -2.75
N THR A 519 -13.63 7.58 -2.35
CA THR A 519 -14.55 6.59 -2.96
C THR A 519 -15.98 6.80 -2.46
N ARG A 520 -16.19 7.09 -1.17
CA ARG A 520 -17.49 7.44 -0.58
C ARG A 520 -18.10 8.69 -1.25
N LEU A 521 -17.30 9.75 -1.43
CA LEU A 521 -17.71 10.99 -2.11
C LEU A 521 -18.15 10.76 -3.56
N HIS A 522 -17.56 9.78 -4.27
CA HIS A 522 -18.00 9.40 -5.61
C HIS A 522 -19.41 8.81 -5.58
N HIS A 523 -19.67 7.84 -4.69
CA HIS A 523 -20.99 7.26 -4.56
C HIS A 523 -22.06 8.28 -4.12
N GLU A 524 -21.72 9.24 -3.25
CA GLU A 524 -22.62 10.34 -2.88
C GLU A 524 -22.91 11.31 -4.04
N ALA A 525 -21.92 11.63 -4.87
CA ALA A 525 -22.08 12.52 -6.02
C ALA A 525 -22.95 11.92 -7.14
N VAL A 526 -22.87 10.59 -7.31
CA VAL A 526 -23.71 9.85 -8.26
C VAL A 526 -25.13 9.67 -7.72
N GLY A 527 -25.26 9.27 -6.44
CA GLY A 527 -26.52 8.91 -5.77
C GLY A 527 -26.95 7.46 -6.02
N GLU A 528 -27.83 6.92 -5.17
CA GLU A 528 -28.33 5.54 -5.27
C GLU A 528 -29.11 5.28 -6.57
N GLU A 529 -29.88 6.27 -7.04
CA GLU A 529 -30.63 6.22 -8.31
C GLU A 529 -29.81 6.72 -9.52
N GLY A 530 -28.49 6.95 -9.35
CA GLY A 530 -27.64 7.45 -10.41
C GLY A 530 -27.27 6.40 -11.47
N PRO A 531 -26.75 6.82 -12.65
CA PRO A 531 -26.47 5.90 -13.76
C PRO A 531 -25.46 4.81 -13.38
N GLU A 532 -25.84 3.54 -13.61
CA GLU A 532 -25.12 2.37 -13.10
C GLU A 532 -23.65 2.30 -13.55
N ARG A 533 -23.35 2.64 -14.82
CA ARG A 533 -21.97 2.67 -15.33
C ARG A 533 -21.10 3.69 -14.58
N ILE A 534 -21.66 4.84 -14.23
CA ILE A 534 -20.95 5.91 -13.52
C ILE A 534 -20.87 5.61 -12.01
N ARG A 535 -21.89 4.96 -11.44
CA ARG A 535 -21.87 4.46 -10.06
C ARG A 535 -20.74 3.43 -9.82
N ARG A 536 -20.36 2.69 -10.86
CA ARG A 536 -19.21 1.77 -10.92
C ARG A 536 -17.91 2.39 -11.44
N ALA A 537 -17.90 3.68 -11.77
CA ALA A 537 -16.68 4.34 -12.20
C ALA A 537 -15.66 4.42 -11.06
N ILE A 538 -14.39 4.33 -11.42
CA ILE A 538 -13.23 4.20 -10.55
C ILE A 538 -12.36 5.46 -10.74
N TRP A 539 -11.69 5.89 -9.68
CA TRP A 539 -10.70 6.97 -9.75
C TRP A 539 -9.29 6.40 -9.51
N PRO A 540 -8.54 5.95 -10.54
CA PRO A 540 -7.51 4.92 -10.35
C PRO A 540 -6.36 5.28 -9.40
N GLN A 541 -5.96 6.55 -9.32
CA GLN A 541 -4.96 7.02 -8.35
C GLN A 541 -5.43 6.94 -6.89
N ASN A 542 -6.74 7.09 -6.66
CA ASN A 542 -7.33 7.40 -5.36
C ASN A 542 -8.46 6.40 -4.97
N HIS A 543 -8.53 5.25 -5.62
CA HIS A 543 -9.55 4.22 -5.34
C HIS A 543 -9.17 3.36 -4.14
N ASP A 544 -10.18 2.95 -3.39
CA ASP A 544 -10.08 2.10 -2.21
C ASP A 544 -9.78 0.61 -2.51
N GLY A 545 -9.23 0.31 -3.69
CA GLY A 545 -8.97 -1.06 -4.13
C GLY A 545 -8.07 -1.14 -5.35
N ALA A 546 -7.79 -2.38 -5.78
CA ALA A 546 -7.11 -2.64 -7.04
C ALA A 546 -7.97 -2.19 -8.24
N VAL A 547 -7.31 -1.88 -9.37
CA VAL A 547 -7.97 -1.38 -10.58
C VAL A 547 -7.72 -2.35 -11.73
N GLU A 548 -8.73 -3.15 -12.06
CA GLU A 548 -8.68 -4.03 -13.22
C GLU A 548 -9.10 -3.28 -14.50
N TYR A 549 -8.11 -2.99 -15.36
CA TYR A 549 -8.36 -2.41 -16.67
C TYR A 549 -8.84 -3.49 -17.65
N ARG A 550 -9.89 -3.20 -18.42
CA ARG A 550 -10.50 -4.12 -19.40
C ARG A 550 -9.52 -4.49 -20.52
N ARG A 551 -8.58 -3.60 -20.84
CA ARG A 551 -7.41 -3.88 -21.67
C ARG A 551 -6.14 -3.36 -21.00
N SER A 552 -5.04 -4.08 -21.17
CA SER A 552 -3.73 -3.71 -20.64
C SER A 552 -3.13 -2.47 -21.31
N ASP A 553 -3.64 -2.05 -22.47
CA ASP A 553 -3.24 -0.87 -23.22
C ASP A 553 -4.20 0.33 -23.07
N GLN A 554 -5.21 0.25 -22.18
CA GLN A 554 -6.09 1.37 -21.81
C GLN A 554 -6.04 1.62 -20.29
N ARG A 555 -5.28 2.61 -19.84
CA ARG A 555 -5.00 2.87 -18.41
C ARG A 555 -5.19 4.36 -18.04
N PRO A 556 -6.43 4.88 -18.03
CA PRO A 556 -6.68 6.29 -17.66
C PRO A 556 -6.17 6.59 -16.25
N HIS A 557 -5.52 7.75 -16.08
CA HIS A 557 -4.91 8.10 -14.81
C HIS A 557 -5.87 8.61 -13.74
N VAL A 558 -6.96 9.31 -14.10
CA VAL A 558 -7.80 10.04 -13.14
C VAL A 558 -9.19 9.42 -12.97
N PHE A 559 -9.86 9.08 -14.08
CA PHE A 559 -11.24 8.58 -14.05
C PHE A 559 -11.43 7.44 -15.05
N TYR A 560 -12.03 6.35 -14.61
CA TYR A 560 -12.20 5.14 -15.41
C TYR A 560 -13.64 4.65 -15.29
N VAL A 561 -14.31 4.44 -16.43
CA VAL A 561 -15.62 3.78 -16.49
C VAL A 561 -15.40 2.38 -17.05
N PRO A 562 -15.36 1.32 -16.21
CA PRO A 562 -15.03 -0.04 -16.65
C PRO A 562 -16.06 -0.66 -17.61
N ASP A 563 -17.27 -0.11 -17.62
CA ASP A 563 -18.41 -0.58 -18.39
C ASP A 563 -18.53 0.08 -19.79
N LEU A 564 -17.62 0.99 -20.18
CA LEU A 564 -17.54 1.53 -21.54
C LEU A 564 -16.82 0.57 -22.50
N ASP A 565 -17.17 0.63 -23.78
CA ASP A 565 -16.47 -0.14 -24.81
C ASP A 565 -15.09 0.48 -25.11
N PRO A 566 -14.01 -0.32 -25.10
CA PRO A 566 -12.64 0.16 -25.24
C PRO A 566 -12.34 0.43 -26.72
N VAL A 567 -12.81 1.58 -27.21
CA VAL A 567 -12.67 2.06 -28.59
C VAL A 567 -11.47 3.02 -28.68
N PRO A 568 -10.34 2.65 -29.32
CA PRO A 568 -9.16 3.52 -29.37
C PRO A 568 -9.34 4.71 -30.31
N VAL A 569 -10.03 4.55 -31.44
CA VAL A 569 -10.29 5.61 -32.43
C VAL A 569 -11.76 5.60 -32.82
N PHE A 570 -12.39 6.77 -32.81
CA PHE A 570 -13.81 6.94 -33.16
C PHE A 570 -13.97 7.21 -34.66
N ALA A 571 -15.00 6.65 -35.27
CA ALA A 571 -15.35 6.93 -36.66
C ALA A 571 -15.99 8.32 -36.77
N ASN A 572 -15.47 9.20 -37.62
CA ASN A 572 -15.95 10.58 -37.75
C ASN A 572 -17.45 10.67 -38.12
N GLU A 573 -17.99 9.65 -38.79
CA GLU A 573 -19.41 9.55 -39.16
C GLU A 573 -20.36 9.38 -37.96
N THR A 574 -19.85 9.01 -36.77
CA THR A 574 -20.66 8.91 -35.53
C THR A 574 -20.71 10.22 -34.75
N LEU A 575 -19.99 11.26 -35.20
CA LEU A 575 -19.82 12.54 -34.52
C LEU A 575 -20.45 13.66 -35.35
N GLU A 576 -21.70 14.01 -35.06
CA GLU A 576 -22.53 14.91 -35.89
C GLU A 576 -21.89 16.29 -36.17
N TRP A 577 -21.05 16.78 -35.25
CA TRP A 577 -20.36 18.08 -35.36
C TRP A 577 -19.09 18.08 -36.20
N VAL A 578 -18.55 16.91 -36.60
CA VAL A 578 -17.26 16.84 -37.31
C VAL A 578 -17.29 17.54 -38.66
N ALA A 579 -18.35 17.33 -39.45
CA ALA A 579 -18.47 17.95 -40.78
C ALA A 579 -18.47 19.49 -40.72
N ASP A 580 -19.11 20.08 -39.71
CA ASP A 580 -19.13 21.53 -39.49
C ASP A 580 -17.77 22.05 -39.02
N LEU A 581 -17.04 21.29 -38.19
CA LEU A 581 -15.70 21.65 -37.74
C LEU A 581 -14.65 21.57 -38.87
N GLU A 582 -14.70 20.52 -39.70
CA GLU A 582 -13.84 20.41 -40.89
C GLU A 582 -14.13 21.53 -41.90
N ALA A 583 -15.41 21.89 -42.10
CA ALA A 583 -15.79 23.03 -42.94
C ALA A 583 -15.32 24.38 -42.36
N ALA A 584 -15.15 24.48 -41.03
CA ALA A 584 -14.60 25.64 -40.35
C ALA A 584 -13.06 25.69 -40.37
N ALA A 585 -12.37 24.59 -40.66
CA ALA A 585 -10.90 24.50 -40.56
C ALA A 585 -10.13 25.59 -41.36
N PRO A 586 -10.49 25.96 -42.61
CA PRO A 586 -9.80 27.04 -43.33
C PRO A 586 -9.89 28.39 -42.60
N MET A 587 -11.04 28.68 -41.99
CA MET A 587 -11.25 29.89 -41.20
C MET A 587 -10.42 29.89 -39.92
N ILE A 588 -10.22 28.72 -39.30
CA ILE A 588 -9.37 28.56 -38.11
C ILE A 588 -7.90 28.78 -38.49
N CYS A 589 -7.46 28.28 -39.65
CA CYS A 589 -6.13 28.59 -40.21
C CYS A 589 -5.95 30.11 -40.44
N ASP A 590 -6.95 30.80 -41.01
CA ASP A 590 -6.89 32.27 -41.18
C ASP A 590 -6.69 33.04 -39.85
N GLU A 591 -7.27 32.57 -38.73
CA GLU A 591 -7.02 33.19 -37.42
C GLU A 591 -5.64 32.85 -36.88
N LEU A 592 -5.21 31.59 -37.03
CA LEU A 592 -3.90 31.11 -36.62
C LEU A 592 -2.77 31.86 -37.33
N GLU A 593 -2.78 31.92 -38.66
CA GLU A 593 -1.75 32.62 -39.44
C GLU A 593 -1.67 34.13 -39.11
N ARG A 594 -2.78 34.75 -38.72
CA ARG A 594 -2.84 36.18 -38.41
C ARG A 594 -2.40 36.52 -36.98
N GLU A 595 -2.71 35.67 -36.01
CA GLU A 595 -2.64 35.99 -34.57
C GLU A 595 -1.57 35.22 -33.80
N LEU A 596 -1.01 34.14 -34.37
CA LEU A 596 -0.03 33.28 -33.70
C LEU A 596 1.28 34.03 -33.42
N ASP A 597 1.55 34.26 -32.14
CA ASP A 597 2.83 34.79 -31.64
C ASP A 597 3.32 33.90 -30.51
N LEU A 598 4.21 32.96 -30.85
CA LEU A 598 4.78 32.00 -29.91
C LEU A 598 5.78 32.62 -28.92
N GLU A 599 6.26 33.83 -29.17
CA GLU A 599 7.11 34.54 -28.22
C GLU A 599 6.29 35.28 -27.17
N ARG A 600 5.18 35.90 -27.59
CA ARG A 600 4.21 36.56 -26.71
C ARG A 600 3.40 35.57 -25.87
N ASP A 601 2.81 34.55 -26.50
CA ASP A 601 1.80 33.70 -25.87
C ASP A 601 2.25 32.24 -25.66
N GLY A 602 3.30 31.79 -26.36
CA GLY A 602 3.69 30.38 -26.38
C GLY A 602 4.38 29.92 -25.10
N ALA A 603 3.75 28.98 -24.38
CA ALA A 603 4.30 28.34 -23.20
C ALA A 603 4.72 26.88 -23.48
N PRO A 604 5.79 26.36 -22.84
CA PRO A 604 5.99 24.91 -22.73
C PRO A 604 4.73 24.24 -22.20
N TYR A 605 4.19 23.25 -22.93
CA TYR A 605 3.02 22.48 -22.43
C TYR A 605 3.40 21.72 -21.15
N LEU A 606 4.59 21.11 -21.15
CA LEU A 606 5.14 20.43 -19.98
C LEU A 606 5.90 21.40 -19.09
N ARG A 607 5.38 21.69 -17.90
CA ARG A 607 6.04 22.54 -16.89
C ARG A 607 7.34 21.88 -16.38
N PRO A 608 8.40 22.65 -16.05
CA PRO A 608 9.68 22.09 -15.60
C PRO A 608 9.61 21.28 -14.30
N ASP A 609 8.62 21.57 -13.45
CA ASP A 609 8.42 20.95 -12.14
C ASP A 609 7.60 19.64 -12.19
N MET A 610 7.17 19.18 -13.37
CA MET A 610 6.39 17.94 -13.48
C MET A 610 7.24 16.67 -13.23
N PRO A 611 6.78 15.75 -12.35
CA PRO A 611 7.53 14.56 -11.93
C PRO A 611 7.44 13.42 -12.96
N LEU A 612 7.89 13.71 -14.18
CA LEU A 612 7.94 12.78 -15.31
C LEU A 612 9.28 12.02 -15.38
N GLY A 613 9.26 10.83 -16.00
CA GLY A 613 10.44 9.98 -16.19
C GLY A 613 11.46 10.50 -17.20
N GLU A 614 12.57 9.77 -17.37
CA GLU A 614 13.72 10.18 -18.21
C GLU A 614 13.35 10.40 -19.68
N ASP A 615 12.42 9.62 -20.24
CA ASP A 615 11.93 9.75 -21.62
C ASP A 615 11.33 11.13 -21.94
N TRP A 616 10.92 11.88 -20.92
CA TRP A 616 10.33 13.21 -21.06
C TRP A 616 11.35 14.36 -21.00
N GLU A 617 12.61 14.11 -20.64
CA GLU A 617 13.61 15.17 -20.42
C GLU A 617 13.87 16.03 -21.64
N ALA A 618 13.79 15.46 -22.83
CA ALA A 618 14.00 16.19 -24.08
C ALA A 618 12.95 17.30 -24.31
N ILE A 619 11.75 17.16 -23.74
CA ILE A 619 10.61 18.08 -23.96
C ILE A 619 10.15 18.82 -22.70
N ARG A 620 10.32 18.25 -21.50
CA ARG A 620 9.93 18.84 -20.20
C ARG A 620 10.56 20.22 -19.99
N GLY A 621 9.72 21.24 -19.75
CA GLY A 621 10.15 22.62 -19.53
C GLY A 621 10.66 23.35 -20.78
N THR A 622 10.54 22.74 -21.97
CA THR A 622 11.05 23.31 -23.24
C THR A 622 9.91 23.75 -24.17
N ARG A 623 10.19 24.72 -25.05
CA ARG A 623 9.28 25.09 -26.16
C ARG A 623 9.32 24.09 -27.35
N ARG A 624 9.81 22.86 -27.17
CA ARG A 624 9.71 21.80 -28.20
C ARG A 624 8.30 21.27 -28.39
N TRP A 625 7.55 21.22 -27.29
CA TRP A 625 6.09 21.09 -27.31
C TRP A 625 5.51 22.36 -26.68
N THR A 626 5.01 23.25 -27.52
CA THR A 626 4.46 24.55 -27.12
C THR A 626 2.94 24.52 -27.24
N ALA A 627 2.25 25.09 -26.27
CA ALA A 627 0.81 25.28 -26.31
C ALA A 627 0.42 26.77 -26.34
N LEU A 628 -0.65 27.06 -27.07
CA LEU A 628 -1.37 28.33 -27.05
C LEU A 628 -2.82 28.04 -26.67
N HIS A 629 -3.17 28.26 -25.40
CA HIS A 629 -4.49 27.96 -24.86
C HIS A 629 -5.51 29.05 -25.20
N LEU A 630 -6.67 28.64 -25.72
CA LEU A 630 -7.90 29.42 -25.67
C LEU A 630 -8.59 29.19 -24.31
N PHE A 631 -8.55 27.94 -23.84
CA PHE A 631 -9.06 27.52 -22.54
C PHE A 631 -8.02 26.65 -21.83
N GLN A 632 -7.80 26.92 -20.55
CA GLN A 632 -6.87 26.21 -19.66
C GLN A 632 -7.50 26.08 -18.28
N ASP A 633 -7.40 24.90 -17.65
CA ASP A 633 -7.94 24.61 -16.31
C ASP A 633 -9.43 25.00 -16.12
N GLY A 634 -10.25 24.89 -17.18
CA GLY A 634 -11.66 25.29 -17.14
C GLY A 634 -11.91 26.80 -17.16
N ALA A 635 -10.92 27.62 -17.54
CA ALA A 635 -11.01 29.07 -17.67
C ALA A 635 -10.62 29.53 -19.09
N ALA A 636 -11.32 30.55 -19.60
CA ALA A 636 -10.97 31.19 -20.86
C ALA A 636 -9.78 32.13 -20.68
N VAL A 637 -8.82 32.06 -21.61
CA VAL A 637 -7.80 33.11 -21.77
C VAL A 637 -8.48 34.25 -22.57
N GLU A 638 -8.72 35.40 -21.93
CA GLU A 638 -9.58 36.48 -22.50
C GLU A 638 -8.94 37.24 -23.68
N ASP A 639 -7.66 37.62 -23.52
CA ASP A 639 -6.78 37.78 -24.68
C ASP A 639 -6.44 36.37 -25.21
N VAL A 640 -6.05 36.21 -26.47
CA VAL A 640 -6.21 34.95 -27.22
C VAL A 640 -7.68 34.69 -27.60
N CYS A 641 -8.65 34.44 -26.71
CA CYS A 641 -10.05 34.22 -27.15
C CYS A 641 -10.63 35.40 -27.95
N SER A 642 -10.28 36.64 -27.59
CA SER A 642 -10.66 37.84 -28.34
C SER A 642 -9.93 38.01 -29.69
N ARG A 643 -8.78 37.34 -29.87
CA ARG A 643 -8.03 37.25 -31.14
C ARG A 643 -8.51 36.10 -32.03
N PHE A 644 -8.98 35.02 -31.41
CA PHE A 644 -9.51 33.79 -32.02
C PHE A 644 -11.05 33.62 -31.88
N PRO A 645 -11.88 34.66 -32.11
CA PRO A 645 -13.31 34.60 -31.78
C PRO A 645 -14.09 33.65 -32.68
N ARG A 646 -13.66 33.44 -33.93
CA ARG A 646 -14.36 32.51 -34.84
C ARG A 646 -13.97 31.06 -34.54
N THR A 647 -12.73 30.81 -34.13
CA THR A 647 -12.26 29.51 -33.63
C THR A 647 -13.02 29.11 -32.36
N ALA A 648 -13.12 30.00 -31.38
CA ALA A 648 -13.92 29.77 -30.17
C ALA A 648 -15.39 29.46 -30.52
N ALA A 649 -16.00 30.24 -31.43
CA ALA A 649 -17.37 30.01 -31.89
C ALA A 649 -17.58 28.74 -32.73
N ALA A 650 -16.50 28.13 -33.26
CA ALA A 650 -16.55 26.82 -33.90
C ALA A 650 -16.51 25.69 -32.85
N ILE A 651 -15.59 25.79 -31.87
CA ILE A 651 -15.47 24.82 -30.77
C ILE A 651 -16.75 24.77 -29.92
N GLU A 652 -17.40 25.92 -29.67
CA GLU A 652 -18.69 26.00 -28.97
C GLU A 652 -19.84 25.20 -29.63
N LYS A 653 -19.70 24.79 -30.90
CA LYS A 653 -20.69 23.94 -31.62
C LYS A 653 -20.36 22.46 -31.60
N THR A 654 -19.21 22.07 -31.03
CA THR A 654 -18.79 20.68 -30.92
C THR A 654 -19.31 20.04 -29.64
N GLY A 655 -19.11 18.73 -29.48
CA GLY A 655 -19.33 18.02 -28.21
C GLY A 655 -18.32 18.33 -27.10
N VAL A 656 -17.66 19.50 -27.12
CA VAL A 656 -16.56 19.87 -26.22
C VAL A 656 -16.90 19.61 -24.75
N THR A 657 -16.00 18.89 -24.06
CA THR A 657 -16.13 18.54 -22.66
C THR A 657 -16.04 19.81 -21.81
N ARG A 658 -16.99 19.94 -20.88
CA ARG A 658 -17.10 21.09 -19.99
C ARG A 658 -17.01 20.65 -18.55
N LEU A 659 -16.53 21.56 -17.71
CA LEU A 659 -16.64 21.48 -16.27
C LEU A 659 -17.30 22.78 -15.79
N HIS A 660 -18.40 22.67 -15.06
CA HIS A 660 -19.23 23.80 -14.63
C HIS A 660 -19.71 24.74 -15.77
N GLY A 661 -19.87 24.20 -16.99
CA GLY A 661 -20.31 24.93 -18.18
C GLY A 661 -19.19 25.59 -19.00
N THR A 662 -17.93 25.56 -18.54
CA THR A 662 -16.77 26.10 -19.28
C THR A 662 -15.99 24.95 -19.93
N PRO A 663 -15.48 25.10 -21.18
CA PRO A 663 -14.56 24.13 -21.78
C PRO A 663 -13.33 23.90 -20.90
N ILE A 664 -12.91 22.64 -20.74
CA ILE A 664 -11.80 22.28 -19.83
C ILE A 664 -10.45 22.75 -20.40
N GLU A 665 -10.09 22.23 -21.57
CA GLU A 665 -8.84 22.57 -22.26
C GLU A 665 -9.10 22.64 -23.77
N VAL A 666 -8.65 23.73 -24.40
CA VAL A 666 -8.74 23.97 -25.85
C VAL A 666 -7.50 24.77 -26.24
N PHE A 667 -6.63 24.21 -27.07
CA PHE A 667 -5.34 24.82 -27.37
C PHE A 667 -4.77 24.44 -28.73
N PHE A 668 -4.01 25.34 -29.34
CA PHE A 668 -3.13 24.97 -30.43
C PHE A 668 -1.88 24.30 -29.83
N SER A 669 -1.62 23.06 -30.23
CA SER A 669 -0.42 22.31 -29.91
C SER A 669 0.58 22.42 -31.07
N ILE A 670 1.70 23.09 -30.81
CA ILE A 670 2.82 23.24 -31.73
C ILE A 670 3.91 22.24 -31.32
N LEU A 671 4.18 21.27 -32.19
CA LEU A 671 5.29 20.33 -32.02
C LEU A 671 6.41 20.72 -32.99
N ARG A 672 7.57 21.08 -32.43
CA ARG A 672 8.75 21.55 -33.18
C ARG A 672 9.34 20.45 -34.07
N PRO A 673 10.17 20.82 -35.07
CA PRO A 673 10.97 19.87 -35.85
C PRO A 673 11.68 18.83 -35.00
N HIS A 674 11.80 17.61 -35.53
CA HIS A 674 12.53 16.49 -34.92
C HIS A 674 12.20 16.29 -33.43
N THR A 675 10.90 16.22 -33.12
CA THR A 675 10.38 16.11 -31.74
C THR A 675 9.31 15.03 -31.66
N ARG A 676 9.44 14.17 -30.64
CA ARG A 676 8.51 13.09 -30.29
C ARG A 676 8.01 13.27 -28.87
N ILE A 677 6.71 13.06 -28.68
CA ILE A 677 6.06 12.88 -27.38
C ILE A 677 6.05 11.37 -27.10
N PRO A 678 6.62 10.88 -26.00
CA PRO A 678 6.75 9.45 -25.74
C PRO A 678 5.39 8.77 -25.47
N PRO A 679 5.34 7.42 -25.47
CA PRO A 679 4.15 6.65 -25.11
C PRO A 679 3.61 7.01 -23.71
N HIS A 680 2.30 7.27 -23.62
CA HIS A 680 1.64 7.66 -22.38
C HIS A 680 0.13 7.39 -22.40
N PHE A 681 -0.52 7.58 -21.25
CA PHE A 681 -1.97 7.45 -21.08
C PHE A 681 -2.59 8.78 -20.66
N GLY A 682 -3.83 8.97 -21.08
CA GLY A 682 -4.68 10.11 -20.78
C GLY A 682 -5.32 10.07 -19.40
N LEU A 683 -6.18 11.05 -19.13
CA LEU A 683 -6.79 11.19 -17.81
C LEU A 683 -8.09 10.39 -17.65
N SER A 684 -8.86 10.16 -18.72
CA SER A 684 -10.18 9.55 -18.61
C SER A 684 -10.70 8.88 -19.90
N ASN A 685 -11.16 7.63 -19.80
CA ASN A 685 -11.80 6.93 -20.92
C ASN A 685 -13.27 7.36 -21.17
N ALA A 686 -13.80 8.30 -20.38
CA ALA A 686 -15.15 8.84 -20.53
C ALA A 686 -15.23 10.01 -21.54
N ARG A 687 -14.10 10.43 -22.10
CA ARG A 687 -14.00 11.50 -23.11
C ARG A 687 -13.12 11.03 -24.27
N MET A 688 -13.20 11.74 -25.39
CA MET A 688 -12.29 11.59 -26.51
C MET A 688 -11.40 12.83 -26.59
N THR A 689 -10.16 12.64 -27.00
CA THR A 689 -9.29 13.73 -27.42
C THR A 689 -9.45 13.92 -28.93
N VAL A 690 -9.72 15.16 -29.33
CA VAL A 690 -10.02 15.54 -30.70
C VAL A 690 -8.88 16.39 -31.24
N HIS A 691 -8.25 15.91 -32.31
CA HIS A 691 -7.23 16.64 -33.04
C HIS A 691 -7.80 17.14 -34.37
N LEU A 692 -7.74 18.44 -34.59
CA LEU A 692 -7.92 19.07 -35.90
C LEU A 692 -6.54 19.54 -36.41
N PRO A 693 -5.91 18.82 -37.36
CA PRO A 693 -4.63 19.19 -37.94
C PRO A 693 -4.78 20.46 -38.80
N LEU A 694 -3.98 21.49 -38.55
CA LEU A 694 -4.09 22.79 -39.24
C LEU A 694 -2.87 23.04 -40.14
N VAL A 695 -1.67 22.99 -39.57
CA VAL A 695 -0.40 23.14 -40.29
C VAL A 695 0.37 21.84 -40.16
N ILE A 696 0.42 21.06 -41.23
CA ILE A 696 1.14 19.79 -41.29
C ILE A 696 2.16 19.86 -42.43
N PRO A 697 3.46 19.93 -42.11
CA PRO A 697 4.51 20.03 -43.11
C PRO A 697 4.73 18.72 -43.88
N GLU A 698 5.42 18.81 -45.02
CA GLU A 698 5.86 17.63 -45.77
C GLU A 698 6.87 16.82 -44.95
N GLY A 699 6.56 15.56 -44.65
CA GLY A 699 7.40 14.68 -43.84
C GLY A 699 6.60 13.64 -43.08
N ASP A 700 7.25 12.96 -42.13
CA ASP A 700 6.57 12.04 -41.22
C ASP A 700 6.06 12.77 -39.97
N CYS A 701 4.79 13.16 -40.02
CA CYS A 701 4.04 13.73 -38.90
C CYS A 701 2.85 12.80 -38.58
N GLY A 702 2.73 12.36 -37.32
CA GLY A 702 1.66 11.44 -36.94
C GLY A 702 1.45 11.23 -35.46
N ILE A 703 0.62 10.24 -35.17
CA ILE A 703 0.27 9.73 -33.84
C ILE A 703 0.10 8.20 -33.93
N ARG A 704 0.38 7.50 -32.84
CA ARG A 704 -0.05 6.11 -32.60
C ARG A 704 -0.99 6.11 -31.40
N VAL A 705 -2.08 5.37 -31.49
CA VAL A 705 -3.03 5.11 -30.38
C VAL A 705 -3.30 3.61 -30.37
N ALA A 706 -2.94 2.94 -29.27
CA ALA A 706 -2.84 1.48 -29.21
C ALA A 706 -1.98 0.93 -30.38
N ASP A 707 -2.54 0.05 -31.21
CA ASP A 707 -1.95 -0.53 -32.42
C ASP A 707 -2.17 0.32 -33.69
N ILE A 708 -2.97 1.40 -33.61
CA ILE A 708 -3.37 2.21 -34.77
C ILE A 708 -2.40 3.37 -34.96
N THR A 709 -1.69 3.39 -36.09
CA THR A 709 -0.87 4.55 -36.51
C THR A 709 -1.65 5.43 -37.49
N HIS A 710 -1.74 6.73 -37.20
CA HIS A 710 -2.39 7.74 -38.04
C HIS A 710 -1.38 8.80 -38.52
N ARG A 711 -1.51 9.18 -39.79
CA ARG A 711 -0.75 10.25 -40.45
C ARG A 711 -1.69 11.43 -40.62
N TRP A 712 -1.28 12.62 -40.18
CA TRP A 712 -2.17 13.78 -40.16
C TRP A 712 -2.58 14.22 -41.57
N ILE A 713 -3.86 14.54 -41.74
CA ILE A 713 -4.41 15.14 -42.96
C ILE A 713 -4.93 16.54 -42.59
N PRO A 714 -4.40 17.63 -43.18
CA PRO A 714 -4.86 18.99 -42.91
C PRO A 714 -6.37 19.16 -43.06
N GLY A 715 -6.99 19.78 -42.06
CA GLY A 715 -8.43 20.05 -42.01
C GLY A 715 -9.32 18.82 -41.78
N LYS A 716 -8.75 17.65 -41.46
CA LYS A 716 -9.52 16.42 -41.18
C LYS A 716 -9.42 15.99 -39.72
N VAL A 717 -10.56 15.83 -39.08
CA VAL A 717 -10.62 15.50 -37.65
C VAL A 717 -10.13 14.07 -37.41
N PHE A 718 -9.42 13.90 -36.30
CA PHE A 718 -9.08 12.60 -35.73
C PHE A 718 -9.50 12.60 -34.25
N ALA A 719 -10.48 11.76 -33.91
CA ALA A 719 -10.98 11.61 -32.55
C ALA A 719 -10.57 10.24 -31.99
N PHE A 720 -9.94 10.23 -30.81
CA PHE A 720 -9.40 9.03 -30.20
C PHE A 720 -9.61 9.04 -28.68
N ASP A 721 -9.55 7.87 -28.05
CA ASP A 721 -9.58 7.73 -26.60
C ASP A 721 -8.13 7.82 -26.09
N ASP A 722 -7.78 8.93 -25.45
CA ASP A 722 -6.42 9.17 -24.96
C ASP A 722 -6.07 8.29 -23.76
N ALA A 723 -7.05 7.63 -23.13
CA ALA A 723 -6.78 6.64 -22.09
C ALA A 723 -6.04 5.40 -22.61
N PHE A 724 -5.92 5.22 -23.94
CA PHE A 724 -5.03 4.23 -24.54
C PHE A 724 -3.58 4.69 -24.57
N ASP A 725 -2.64 3.73 -24.62
CA ASP A 725 -1.22 4.01 -24.85
C ASP A 725 -1.05 4.75 -26.19
N HIS A 726 -0.56 5.98 -26.14
CA HIS A 726 -0.41 6.82 -27.32
C HIS A 726 0.86 7.68 -27.31
N GLU A 727 1.35 7.98 -28.51
CA GLU A 727 2.54 8.80 -28.74
C GLU A 727 2.39 9.62 -30.03
N ALA A 728 3.03 10.77 -30.14
CA ALA A 728 2.90 11.65 -31.31
C ALA A 728 4.23 12.28 -31.72
N TRP A 729 4.43 12.50 -33.02
CA TRP A 729 5.72 12.95 -33.55
C TRP A 729 5.62 13.98 -34.67
N ASN A 730 6.77 14.63 -34.89
CA ASN A 730 7.11 15.47 -36.02
C ASN A 730 8.58 15.21 -36.39
N GLU A 731 8.81 14.44 -37.47
CA GLU A 731 10.14 14.15 -38.03
C GLU A 731 10.47 15.07 -39.23
N SER A 732 9.70 16.15 -39.43
CA SER A 732 9.95 17.15 -40.47
C SER A 732 10.87 18.28 -39.98
N ASP A 733 11.29 19.14 -40.90
CA ASP A 733 12.09 20.34 -40.64
C ASP A 733 11.25 21.58 -40.26
N GLU A 734 9.91 21.47 -40.19
CA GLU A 734 8.99 22.59 -39.92
C GLU A 734 8.07 22.33 -38.71
N ASP A 735 7.38 23.37 -38.22
CA ASP A 735 6.45 23.24 -37.09
C ASP A 735 5.17 22.50 -37.49
N ARG A 736 4.74 21.54 -36.66
CA ARG A 736 3.45 20.84 -36.80
C ARG A 736 2.42 21.44 -35.83
N ILE A 737 1.34 22.04 -36.33
CA ILE A 737 0.29 22.68 -35.53
C ILE A 737 -1.04 21.94 -35.66
N VAL A 738 -1.59 21.53 -34.52
CA VAL A 738 -2.87 20.84 -34.36
C VAL A 738 -3.69 21.58 -33.31
N LEU A 739 -4.97 21.84 -33.57
CA LEU A 739 -5.92 22.30 -32.54
C LEU A 739 -6.42 21.07 -31.77
N ILE A 740 -6.21 21.07 -30.46
CA ILE A 740 -6.57 19.99 -29.54
C ILE A 740 -7.67 20.48 -28.60
N PHE A 741 -8.68 19.64 -28.40
CA PHE A 741 -9.70 19.79 -27.37
C PHE A 741 -10.28 18.43 -27.00
N GLU A 742 -10.99 18.36 -25.88
CA GLU A 742 -11.67 17.14 -25.41
C GLU A 742 -13.16 17.21 -25.73
N ALA A 743 -13.78 16.09 -26.07
CA ALA A 743 -15.22 15.98 -26.30
C ALA A 743 -15.85 14.77 -25.59
N TRP A 744 -17.13 14.86 -25.26
CA TRP A 744 -17.87 13.72 -24.70
C TRP A 744 -18.05 12.61 -25.73
N ARG A 745 -17.91 11.35 -25.30
CA ARG A 745 -18.10 10.18 -26.17
C ARG A 745 -19.58 10.02 -26.59
N PRO A 746 -19.87 9.56 -27.82
CA PRO A 746 -21.23 9.42 -28.32
C PRO A 746 -22.01 8.26 -27.66
N ASP A 747 -21.33 7.38 -26.93
CA ASP A 747 -21.92 6.23 -26.21
C ASP A 747 -22.27 6.54 -24.74
N LEU A 748 -22.12 7.78 -24.29
CA LEU A 748 -22.59 8.28 -22.99
C LEU A 748 -23.95 8.98 -23.11
N SER A 749 -24.84 8.73 -22.14
CA SER A 749 -26.10 9.46 -22.04
C SER A 749 -25.91 10.86 -21.41
N PRO A 750 -26.84 11.81 -21.63
CA PRO A 750 -26.82 13.10 -20.95
C PRO A 750 -26.87 12.99 -19.41
N GLU A 751 -27.50 11.93 -18.89
CA GLU A 751 -27.60 11.66 -17.45
C GLU A 751 -26.26 11.18 -16.88
N GLU A 752 -25.51 10.40 -17.67
CA GLU A 752 -24.16 9.94 -17.34
C GLU A 752 -23.14 11.08 -17.40
N ILE A 753 -23.19 11.91 -18.44
CA ILE A 753 -22.39 13.14 -18.54
C ILE A 753 -22.62 14.02 -17.32
N ALA A 754 -23.88 14.30 -16.99
CA ALA A 754 -24.23 15.09 -15.79
C ALA A 754 -23.80 14.40 -14.48
N ALA A 755 -23.74 13.07 -14.42
CA ALA A 755 -23.23 12.34 -13.26
C ALA A 755 -21.70 12.48 -13.13
N ILE A 756 -20.95 12.37 -14.23
CA ILE A 756 -19.49 12.58 -14.26
C ILE A 756 -19.17 14.02 -13.82
N GLU A 757 -19.84 15.02 -14.40
CA GLU A 757 -19.68 16.43 -14.03
C GLU A 757 -19.94 16.65 -12.53
N ARG A 758 -20.99 16.02 -11.95
CA ARG A 758 -21.24 16.06 -10.50
C ARG A 758 -20.10 15.45 -9.68
N CYS A 759 -19.48 14.37 -10.14
CA CYS A 759 -18.38 13.72 -9.40
C CYS A 759 -17.14 14.63 -9.32
N TYR A 760 -16.77 15.28 -10.43
CA TYR A 760 -15.69 16.29 -10.43
C TYR A 760 -16.05 17.50 -9.55
N ALA A 761 -17.27 18.03 -9.68
CA ALA A 761 -17.79 19.14 -8.88
C ALA A 761 -17.73 18.85 -7.36
N TRP A 762 -18.16 17.66 -6.95
CA TRP A 762 -18.11 17.22 -5.54
C TRP A 762 -16.68 17.13 -5.01
N ARG A 763 -15.74 16.59 -5.80
CA ARG A 763 -14.33 16.55 -5.41
C ARG A 763 -13.73 17.95 -5.30
N GLN A 764 -14.05 18.86 -6.21
CA GLN A 764 -13.59 20.26 -6.11
C GLN A 764 -14.13 20.95 -4.86
N ALA A 765 -15.43 20.81 -4.56
CA ALA A 765 -16.04 21.34 -3.34
C ALA A 765 -15.41 20.74 -2.07
N TRP A 766 -15.19 19.41 -2.05
CA TRP A 766 -14.48 18.76 -0.94
C TRP A 766 -13.06 19.29 -0.78
N HIS A 767 -12.31 19.47 -1.88
CA HIS A 767 -10.96 20.03 -1.84
C HIS A 767 -10.91 21.44 -1.27
N LEU A 768 -11.88 22.30 -1.60
CA LEU A 768 -12.03 23.65 -1.02
C LEU A 768 -12.36 23.57 0.48
N SER A 769 -13.24 22.64 0.88
CA SER A 769 -13.62 22.43 2.28
C SER A 769 -12.47 21.98 3.20
N ARG A 770 -11.32 21.56 2.64
CA ARG A 770 -10.11 21.22 3.40
C ARG A 770 -9.50 22.44 4.11
N GLN A 771 -9.53 23.61 3.48
CA GLN A 771 -8.92 24.83 4.05
C GLN A 771 -9.67 25.30 5.30
N ARG A 772 -11.00 25.20 5.31
CA ARG A 772 -11.84 25.52 6.48
C ARG A 772 -11.47 24.71 7.73
N LEU A 773 -11.03 23.46 7.57
CA LEU A 773 -10.57 22.64 8.69
C LEU A 773 -9.30 23.21 9.35
N LEU A 774 -8.42 23.86 8.59
CA LEU A 774 -7.25 24.53 9.16
C LEU A 774 -7.64 25.79 9.94
N GLU A 775 -8.69 26.50 9.49
CA GLU A 775 -9.28 27.65 10.19
C GLU A 775 -9.95 27.20 11.50
N GLU A 776 -10.79 26.15 11.47
CA GLU A 776 -11.41 25.54 12.65
C GLU A 776 -10.38 25.12 13.71
N LEU A 777 -9.30 24.44 13.29
CA LEU A 777 -8.22 24.02 14.20
C LEU A 777 -7.43 25.22 14.75
N ALA A 778 -7.25 26.28 13.97
CA ALA A 778 -6.59 27.50 14.43
C ALA A 778 -7.43 28.23 15.50
N GLU A 779 -8.73 28.38 15.27
CA GLU A 779 -9.66 29.02 16.22
C GLU A 779 -9.82 28.23 17.52
N SER A 780 -9.85 26.89 17.44
CA SER A 780 -10.00 26.03 18.61
C SER A 780 -8.69 25.75 19.37
N GLY A 781 -7.55 26.21 18.87
CA GLY A 781 -6.24 25.88 19.42
C GLY A 781 -5.89 24.38 19.33
N GLY A 782 -6.50 23.64 18.39
CA GLY A 782 -6.36 22.20 18.26
C GLY A 782 -7.24 21.39 19.22
N HIS A 783 -8.17 22.00 19.95
CA HIS A 783 -9.18 21.27 20.72
C HIS A 783 -10.36 20.90 19.81
N LEU A 784 -10.77 19.63 19.83
CA LEU A 784 -11.96 19.19 19.09
C LEU A 784 -13.22 19.82 19.70
N VAL A 785 -13.89 20.66 18.91
CA VAL A 785 -15.32 20.96 19.15
C VAL A 785 -16.10 19.70 18.74
N ALA A 786 -16.95 19.22 19.64
CA ALA A 786 -17.78 18.04 19.40
C ALA A 786 -18.58 18.20 18.10
N ASP A 787 -18.73 17.10 17.37
CA ASP A 787 -19.28 17.11 16.02
C ASP A 787 -20.65 17.79 15.99
N ALA A 788 -20.76 18.86 15.20
CA ALA A 788 -22.01 19.55 14.96
C ALA A 788 -22.85 18.74 13.96
N ALA A 789 -23.23 17.54 14.36
CA ALA A 789 -24.03 16.63 13.56
C ALA A 789 -25.23 17.38 12.97
N SER A 790 -25.43 17.22 11.65
CA SER A 790 -26.61 17.64 10.88
C SER A 790 -26.85 19.12 10.55
N ARG A 791 -25.85 20.02 10.54
CA ARG A 791 -26.03 21.37 9.94
C ARG A 791 -24.97 21.74 8.90
N SER A 792 -25.41 21.86 7.64
CA SER A 792 -24.64 22.16 6.41
C SER A 792 -23.80 21.04 5.76
N GLY A 793 -24.27 19.80 5.85
CA GLY A 793 -24.25 18.97 4.64
C GLY A 793 -25.14 19.66 3.59
N LEU A 794 -24.63 19.85 2.37
CA LEU A 794 -25.08 20.87 1.41
C LEU A 794 -24.84 22.32 1.89
N ILE A 795 -23.61 22.79 1.70
CA ILE A 795 -23.49 23.98 0.86
C ILE A 795 -23.95 23.52 -0.52
N THR A 796 -25.06 24.06 -1.01
CA THR A 796 -25.46 23.85 -2.41
C THR A 796 -24.32 24.30 -3.30
N LEU A 797 -23.99 23.51 -4.33
CA LEU A 797 -22.90 23.85 -5.28
C LEU A 797 -22.98 25.29 -5.80
N SER A 798 -24.19 25.86 -5.88
CA SER A 798 -24.44 27.28 -6.17
C SER A 798 -23.71 28.27 -5.25
N ASP A 799 -23.64 28.00 -3.94
CA ASP A 799 -23.33 29.01 -2.93
C ASP A 799 -21.83 29.18 -2.73
N GLU A 800 -21.04 28.11 -2.85
CA GLU A 800 -19.57 28.20 -2.88
C GLU A 800 -19.01 28.62 -4.25
N LEU A 801 -19.58 28.11 -5.35
CA LEU A 801 -19.18 28.56 -6.69
C LEU A 801 -19.50 30.05 -6.91
N ALA A 802 -20.63 30.56 -6.39
CA ALA A 802 -20.94 31.99 -6.42
C ALA A 802 -20.12 32.84 -5.44
N ALA A 803 -19.63 32.26 -4.34
CA ALA A 803 -18.81 32.97 -3.35
C ALA A 803 -17.32 33.05 -3.70
N THR A 804 -16.86 32.33 -4.72
CA THR A 804 -15.46 32.39 -5.18
C THR A 804 -15.17 33.78 -5.76
N PRO A 805 -14.32 34.62 -5.12
CA PRO A 805 -14.00 35.92 -5.71
C PRO A 805 -13.10 35.69 -6.93
N ARG A 806 -13.49 36.26 -8.08
CA ARG A 806 -12.60 36.41 -9.26
C ARG A 806 -11.40 37.29 -8.88
N LYS A 807 -10.41 36.72 -8.20
CA LYS A 807 -9.14 37.37 -7.87
C LYS A 807 -8.14 37.08 -8.99
N GLY A 808 -8.20 37.91 -10.03
CA GLY A 808 -7.06 38.01 -10.95
C GLY A 808 -5.85 38.63 -10.22
N ARG A 809 -4.66 38.10 -10.50
CA ARG A 809 -3.38 38.81 -10.44
C ARG A 809 -2.28 38.01 -11.12
#